data_AF-A0AAI9VEU7-F1
#
_entry.id   AF-A0AAI9VEU7-F1
#
_cell.length_a   1.000
_cell.length_b   1.000
_cell.length_c   1.000
_cell.angle_alpha   90.00
_cell.angle_beta   90.00
_cell.angle_gamma   90.00
#
_symmetry.space_group_name_H-M   'P 1'
#
loop_
_entity.id
_entity.type
_entity.pdbx_description
1 polymer ?
#
loop_
_entity_poly.entity_id
_entity_poly.type
_entity_poly.pdbx_seq_one_letter_code
_entity_poly.pdbx_strand_id
1 'polypeptide(L)'
;MSQATTRLLWKSLSSPISTQCRRCISQSVFPKQTRPTTAAPNMLQTRPSPAQRRTKTFKTVEEAKSRYRAGPFSWKAGLLFVGTGVGLTWYFEAEKQRMERKRIAEATKGMGRPKVGGQFELTDQNGNKFTSEDMKGRYALVYFGFTHCPDICPDELDKMAQMYDLVEKQRPGSVLPLFITCDPERDTPKVVKEYLSEFHPKFIGLTGTYDEIKAMCKLYRVYFSTPQHVKPGQDYLVDHSIYFYLMDPEGDFVEALGRQHSPSQAAKIILDHMNDWQGGWKKEECAAAGIGRHERELSGLRRVTLPLTSLPGATKTFGSERWFSSKKPVFEAGEAPSFAFAFDIDGVLLHVAKPIPGAAESLQYLNDNNIPFILLTNGGGKPEAVRVKDLSDKLGVKLSVDNFVQSHTPFQELVQGPEGLGDKTIFLTGADAKKCREIAKLYGFKNVVTPADIIHAHPEVFPFELLKKSVYAGSHETLPKPIHDGTVADADALKIDAMFVFNDPRDWALDIQIITDLLLSRNGLLGTYSPKNGDASLPNGGWQQDGQPPLIFSNADLFWSTTYHQPRFGQGAFQAAVAGVWKEVTAGQAELKRTVFGKPFATTYQYAERVLDAHRKALLGKSKSGGGGGDVAPLKTVYMVGDNPESDIRGANDYSNEETEWASVLVKTGVWSQERGAPTHEPKMIVDDVKAAVEWALQREGRSAKI
;
A
#
# COMPACT_ATOMS: atom_id res chain seq x y z
N MET A 1 59.64 39.74 5.19
CA MET A 1 59.00 40.58 4.17
C MET A 1 57.54 40.76 4.55
N SER A 2 57.10 42.02 4.72
CA SER A 2 55.72 42.57 4.87
C SER A 2 54.75 41.92 5.88
N GLN A 3 54.47 42.50 7.06
CA GLN A 3 53.45 43.54 7.36
C GLN A 3 52.00 43.14 6.99
N ALA A 4 50.93 43.29 7.79
CA ALA A 4 50.68 43.87 9.11
C ALA A 4 49.28 43.42 9.66
N THR A 5 49.11 43.47 10.99
CA THR A 5 47.95 43.96 11.83
C THR A 5 46.53 44.05 11.19
N THR A 6 45.36 43.78 11.82
CA THR A 6 44.88 43.96 13.21
C THR A 6 43.44 43.39 13.37
N ARG A 7 43.18 42.72 14.51
CA ARG A 7 42.05 42.84 15.48
C ARG A 7 40.54 42.94 15.08
N LEU A 8 39.80 42.07 15.78
CA LEU A 8 38.55 42.27 16.57
C LEU A 8 37.20 42.33 15.85
N LEU A 9 36.30 41.37 16.20
CA LEU A 9 35.09 41.63 17.03
C LEU A 9 34.28 40.32 17.24
N TRP A 10 34.46 39.68 18.39
CA TRP A 10 33.43 38.82 18.98
C TRP A 10 33.20 39.33 20.40
N LYS A 11 32.05 39.96 20.65
CA LYS A 11 31.63 40.39 21.98
C LYS A 11 30.50 39.47 22.47
N SER A 12 30.87 38.67 23.46
CA SER A 12 30.02 38.17 24.52
C SER A 12 29.25 39.31 25.19
N LEU A 13 27.96 39.10 25.43
CA LEU A 13 27.20 39.78 26.49
C LEU A 13 26.28 38.76 27.16
N SER A 14 26.75 38.29 28.30
CA SER A 14 25.96 37.66 29.35
C SER A 14 25.42 38.73 30.31
N SER A 15 24.35 38.35 31.01
CA SER A 15 23.88 38.83 32.34
C SER A 15 22.70 39.83 32.34
N PRO A 16 22.00 40.02 33.49
CA PRO A 16 20.62 39.56 33.65
C PRO A 16 19.68 40.71 34.07
N ILE A 17 18.36 40.51 33.98
CA ILE A 17 17.41 41.44 34.62
C ILE A 17 16.40 40.64 35.44
N SER A 18 16.63 40.66 36.74
CA SER A 18 15.62 40.47 37.76
C SER A 18 14.90 41.81 38.00
N THR A 19 13.57 41.83 37.98
CA THR A 19 12.84 42.72 38.89
C THR A 19 11.49 42.14 39.27
N GLN A 20 11.32 42.03 40.58
CA GLN A 20 10.16 41.70 41.38
C GLN A 20 8.80 42.14 40.82
N CYS A 21 7.82 41.24 40.94
CA CYS A 21 6.48 41.64 41.36
C CYS A 21 5.96 40.66 42.41
N ARG A 22 5.94 41.10 43.68
CA ARG A 22 5.19 40.47 44.77
C ARG A 22 3.75 40.99 44.70
N ARG A 23 2.75 40.10 44.75
CA ARG A 23 1.64 40.21 45.73
C ARG A 23 0.64 39.05 45.67
N CYS A 24 0.36 38.57 46.88
CA CYS A 24 -0.90 38.01 47.37
C CYS A 24 -1.29 36.58 46.96
N ILE A 25 -0.78 35.65 47.76
CA ILE A 25 -1.40 34.36 48.06
C ILE A 25 -2.71 34.64 48.80
N SER A 26 -3.84 34.22 48.22
CA SER A 26 -5.12 34.10 48.90
C SER A 26 -5.57 32.64 48.76
N GLN A 27 -5.67 31.97 49.90
CA GLN A 27 -6.17 30.62 50.05
C GLN A 27 -7.69 30.64 49.90
N SER A 28 -8.23 30.00 48.87
CA SER A 28 -9.65 29.63 48.81
C SER A 28 -9.80 28.14 49.08
N VAL A 29 -10.19 27.87 50.32
CA VAL A 29 -10.72 26.62 50.83
C VAL A 29 -11.99 26.27 50.06
N PHE A 30 -12.05 25.09 49.45
CA PHE A 30 -13.32 24.46 49.07
C PHE A 30 -13.51 23.13 49.84
N PRO A 31 -14.69 22.92 50.43
CA PRO A 31 -14.90 21.93 51.49
C PRO A 31 -15.17 20.51 50.99
N LYS A 32 -14.71 19.53 51.78
CA LYS A 32 -15.08 18.11 51.74
C LYS A 32 -16.59 17.96 51.94
N GLN A 33 -17.27 17.34 50.98
CA GLN A 33 -18.62 16.83 51.18
C GLN A 33 -18.57 15.54 52.01
N THR A 34 -19.19 15.61 53.18
CA THR A 34 -19.43 14.53 54.12
C THR A 34 -20.64 13.71 53.71
N ARG A 35 -20.53 12.38 53.84
CA ARG A 35 -21.64 11.42 53.79
C ARG A 35 -22.64 11.70 54.93
N PRO A 36 -23.96 11.65 54.68
CA PRO A 36 -24.94 11.67 55.75
C PRO A 36 -25.15 10.26 56.33
N THR A 37 -24.80 10.13 57.60
CA THR A 37 -25.28 9.08 58.52
C THR A 37 -26.74 9.34 58.86
N THR A 38 -27.63 8.36 58.68
CA THR A 38 -28.96 8.36 59.28
C THR A 38 -29.32 6.99 59.85
N ALA A 39 -29.55 7.01 61.17
CA ALA A 39 -30.51 6.26 61.96
C ALA A 39 -30.55 4.72 61.89
N ALA A 40 -30.13 4.11 62.99
CA ALA A 40 -30.55 2.78 63.42
C ALA A 40 -32.06 2.75 63.75
N PRO A 41 -32.78 1.66 63.42
CA PRO A 41 -34.06 1.37 64.02
C PRO A 41 -33.96 0.27 65.09
N ASN A 42 -34.73 0.50 66.16
CA ASN A 42 -34.90 -0.34 67.33
C ASN A 42 -35.41 -1.75 67.02
N MET A 43 -34.89 -2.68 67.82
CA MET A 43 -35.44 -4.00 68.11
C MET A 43 -36.92 -3.93 68.54
N LEU A 44 -37.79 -4.69 67.87
CA LEU A 44 -39.12 -5.05 68.37
C LEU A 44 -39.50 -6.46 67.91
N GLN A 45 -39.38 -7.38 68.88
CA GLN A 45 -40.24 -8.52 69.18
C GLN A 45 -40.74 -9.41 68.03
N THR A 46 -40.16 -10.61 67.97
CA THR A 46 -40.69 -11.80 67.29
C THR A 46 -41.89 -12.38 68.05
N ARG A 47 -42.99 -12.63 67.32
CA ARG A 47 -44.07 -13.55 67.72
C ARG A 47 -44.30 -14.53 66.56
N PRO A 48 -44.34 -15.85 66.79
CA PRO A 48 -44.57 -16.83 65.74
C PRO A 48 -46.07 -17.10 65.58
N SER A 49 -46.50 -17.45 64.37
CA SER A 49 -47.84 -18.00 64.11
C SER A 49 -47.80 -18.99 62.93
N PRO A 50 -48.76 -19.94 62.87
CA PRO A 50 -48.42 -21.35 62.86
C PRO A 50 -48.50 -22.03 61.49
N ALA A 51 -47.91 -23.22 61.46
CA ALA A 51 -47.89 -24.19 60.39
C ALA A 51 -49.26 -24.43 59.72
N GLN A 52 -49.29 -24.35 58.39
CA GLN A 52 -50.25 -25.09 57.56
C GLN A 52 -49.55 -26.27 56.90
N ARG A 53 -49.72 -27.44 57.51
CA ARG A 53 -49.46 -28.75 56.91
C ARG A 53 -50.39 -28.92 55.71
N ARG A 54 -49.83 -28.93 54.49
CA ARG A 54 -50.46 -29.60 53.34
C ARG A 54 -49.76 -30.93 53.14
N THR A 55 -50.40 -32.00 53.59
CA THR A 55 -50.07 -33.38 53.25
C THR A 55 -50.43 -33.61 51.78
N LYS A 56 -49.43 -33.84 50.94
CA LYS A 56 -49.61 -34.57 49.67
C LYS A 56 -48.77 -35.83 49.76
N THR A 57 -49.47 -36.94 49.77
CA THR A 57 -49.02 -38.32 49.79
C THR A 57 -48.12 -38.60 48.58
N PHE A 58 -46.90 -39.05 48.81
CA PHE A 58 -45.98 -39.50 47.76
C PHE A 58 -46.33 -40.94 47.36
N LYS A 59 -46.61 -41.15 46.07
CA LYS A 59 -46.69 -42.49 45.45
C LYS A 59 -45.29 -42.91 44.98
N THR A 60 -44.89 -44.11 45.41
CA THR A 60 -43.96 -45.08 44.79
C THR A 60 -42.54 -44.65 44.38
N VAL A 61 -41.55 -45.43 44.84
CA VAL A 61 -40.09 -45.28 44.65
C VAL A 61 -39.64 -45.28 43.17
N GLU A 62 -40.46 -45.80 42.24
CA GLU A 62 -40.14 -45.83 40.81
C GLU A 62 -40.25 -44.47 40.10
N GLU A 63 -41.15 -43.59 40.54
CA GLU A 63 -41.33 -42.25 39.96
C GLU A 63 -40.24 -41.27 40.44
N ALA A 64 -39.59 -41.58 41.56
CA ALA A 64 -38.38 -40.88 42.00
C ALA A 64 -37.17 -41.26 41.12
N LYS A 65 -37.01 -42.52 40.72
CA LYS A 65 -35.87 -42.97 39.89
C LYS A 65 -35.92 -42.48 38.44
N SER A 66 -37.09 -42.21 37.86
CA SER A 66 -37.18 -41.67 36.49
C SER A 66 -36.78 -40.19 36.39
N ARG A 67 -36.88 -39.42 37.47
CA ARG A 67 -36.43 -38.01 37.53
C ARG A 67 -34.92 -37.83 37.65
N TYR A 68 -34.17 -38.88 37.97
CA TYR A 68 -32.70 -38.84 38.10
C TYR A 68 -31.94 -39.38 36.88
N ARG A 69 -32.62 -39.69 35.77
CA ARG A 69 -31.98 -40.16 34.52
C ARG A 69 -31.69 -39.05 33.50
N ALA A 70 -32.19 -37.83 33.74
CA ALA A 70 -31.81 -36.63 33.01
C ALA A 70 -31.09 -35.70 33.98
N GLY A 71 -29.76 -35.59 33.86
CA GLY A 71 -28.99 -34.58 34.58
C GLY A 71 -29.46 -33.16 34.23
N PRO A 72 -29.00 -32.13 34.97
CA PRO A 72 -29.53 -30.75 34.88
C PRO A 72 -29.36 -30.07 33.50
N PHE A 73 -28.77 -30.74 32.52
CA PHE A 73 -28.65 -30.27 31.14
C PHE A 73 -29.11 -31.35 30.16
N SER A 74 -30.21 -31.08 29.43
CA SER A 74 -30.53 -31.84 28.21
C SER A 74 -29.65 -31.33 27.06
N TRP A 75 -29.29 -32.19 26.12
CA TRP A 75 -28.52 -31.79 24.92
C TRP A 75 -29.22 -30.67 24.11
N LYS A 76 -30.56 -30.65 24.15
CA LYS A 76 -31.38 -29.58 23.56
C LYS A 76 -31.17 -28.24 24.27
N ALA A 77 -31.05 -28.25 25.60
CA ALA A 77 -30.73 -27.06 26.38
C ALA A 77 -29.29 -26.57 26.12
N GLY A 78 -28.34 -27.49 25.91
CA GLY A 78 -26.96 -27.15 25.51
C GLY A 78 -26.89 -26.46 24.15
N LEU A 79 -27.59 -26.98 23.13
CA LEU A 79 -27.65 -26.33 21.81
C LEU A 79 -28.33 -24.97 21.86
N LEU A 80 -29.42 -24.85 22.61
CA LEU A 80 -30.09 -23.57 22.81
C LEU A 80 -29.14 -22.56 23.46
N PHE A 81 -28.44 -22.96 24.54
CA PHE A 81 -27.50 -22.10 25.26
C PHE A 81 -26.36 -21.60 24.35
N VAL A 82 -25.74 -22.49 23.57
CA VAL A 82 -24.70 -22.13 22.60
C VAL A 82 -25.25 -21.21 21.51
N GLY A 83 -26.43 -21.50 20.98
CA GLY A 83 -27.08 -20.66 19.96
C GLY A 83 -27.39 -19.25 20.49
N THR A 84 -27.95 -19.13 21.69
CA THR A 84 -28.13 -17.82 22.34
C THR A 84 -26.81 -17.13 22.66
N GLY A 85 -25.78 -17.88 23.08
CA GLY A 85 -24.45 -17.34 23.34
C GLY A 85 -23.85 -16.70 22.09
N VAL A 86 -23.79 -17.46 20.98
CA VAL A 86 -23.29 -16.96 19.69
C VAL A 86 -24.13 -15.78 19.18
N GLY A 87 -25.46 -15.87 19.29
CA GLY A 87 -26.36 -14.78 18.91
C GLY A 87 -26.15 -13.50 19.72
N LEU A 88 -25.95 -13.62 21.04
CA LEU A 88 -25.64 -12.51 21.93
C LEU A 88 -24.25 -11.93 21.65
N THR A 89 -23.23 -12.78 21.43
CA THR A 89 -21.88 -12.31 21.07
C THR A 89 -21.92 -11.55 19.75
N TRP A 90 -22.57 -12.09 18.72
CA TRP A 90 -22.72 -11.40 17.43
C TRP A 90 -23.50 -10.09 17.56
N TYR A 91 -24.59 -10.09 18.34
CA TYR A 91 -25.38 -8.89 18.63
C TYR A 91 -24.54 -7.83 19.34
N PHE A 92 -23.80 -8.18 20.40
CA PHE A 92 -22.94 -7.23 21.12
C PHE A 92 -21.75 -6.76 20.29
N GLU A 93 -21.16 -7.61 19.43
CA GLU A 93 -20.10 -7.22 18.51
C GLU A 93 -20.61 -6.20 17.48
N ALA A 94 -21.79 -6.46 16.89
CA ALA A 94 -22.44 -5.57 15.92
C ALA A 94 -22.90 -4.25 16.56
N GLU A 95 -23.50 -4.31 17.74
CA GLU A 95 -23.92 -3.14 18.52
C GLU A 95 -22.71 -2.30 18.95
N LYS A 96 -21.61 -2.96 19.39
CA LYS A 96 -20.35 -2.29 19.75
C LYS A 96 -19.73 -1.59 18.55
N GLN A 97 -19.65 -2.23 17.38
CA GLN A 97 -19.16 -1.59 16.16
C GLN A 97 -20.03 -0.39 15.75
N ARG A 98 -21.35 -0.50 15.85
CA ARG A 98 -22.28 0.60 15.58
C ARG A 98 -22.07 1.76 16.55
N MET A 99 -21.96 1.49 17.84
CA MET A 99 -21.74 2.48 18.89
C MET A 99 -20.37 3.14 18.80
N GLU A 100 -19.34 2.40 18.40
CA GLU A 100 -17.99 2.91 18.18
C GLU A 100 -17.94 3.84 16.97
N ARG A 101 -18.60 3.48 15.85
CA ARG A 101 -18.80 4.40 14.71
C ARG A 101 -19.55 5.66 15.13
N LYS A 102 -20.61 5.52 15.92
CA LYS A 102 -21.38 6.65 16.44
C LYS A 102 -20.54 7.54 17.35
N ARG A 103 -19.70 6.96 18.21
CA ARG A 103 -18.75 7.67 19.08
C ARG A 103 -17.64 8.36 18.31
N ILE A 104 -17.09 7.74 17.26
CA ILE A 104 -16.12 8.39 16.37
C ILE A 104 -16.78 9.58 15.68
N ALA A 105 -17.97 9.39 15.10
CA ALA A 105 -18.73 10.47 14.48
C ALA A 105 -19.10 11.60 15.47
N GLU A 106 -19.43 11.27 16.73
CA GLU A 106 -19.66 12.25 17.80
C GLU A 106 -18.38 12.92 18.32
N ALA A 107 -17.26 12.20 18.38
CA ALA A 107 -15.95 12.77 18.71
C ALA A 107 -15.47 13.73 17.61
N THR A 108 -15.78 13.44 16.34
CA THR A 108 -15.50 14.33 15.22
C THR A 108 -16.44 15.55 15.19
N LYS A 109 -17.63 15.52 15.83
CA LYS A 109 -18.52 16.70 15.94
C LYS A 109 -17.91 17.88 16.72
N GLY A 110 -16.90 17.64 17.57
CA GLY A 110 -16.20 18.69 18.31
C GLY A 110 -15.16 19.48 17.49
N MET A 111 -14.73 18.93 16.34
CA MET A 111 -13.91 19.64 15.36
C MET A 111 -14.87 20.19 14.30
N GLY A 112 -14.97 21.52 14.18
CA GLY A 112 -15.91 22.14 13.23
C GLY A 112 -15.84 21.47 11.85
N ARG A 113 -16.99 20.98 11.35
CA ARG A 113 -17.08 20.33 10.04
C ARG A 113 -16.38 21.21 8.99
N PRO A 114 -15.50 20.66 8.14
CA PRO A 114 -14.95 21.43 7.03
C PRO A 114 -16.09 22.01 6.21
N LYS A 115 -16.15 23.33 6.09
CA LYS A 115 -17.12 23.99 5.20
C LYS A 115 -16.66 23.75 3.76
N VAL A 116 -17.09 22.62 3.20
CA VAL A 116 -16.86 22.14 1.83
C VAL A 116 -18.22 22.02 1.17
N GLY A 117 -18.36 22.61 -0.01
CA GLY A 117 -19.65 22.77 -0.69
C GLY A 117 -20.24 24.18 -0.51
N GLY A 118 -21.35 24.43 -1.20
CA GLY A 118 -22.02 25.74 -1.24
C GLY A 118 -22.89 25.90 -2.48
N GLN A 119 -23.57 27.05 -2.58
CA GLN A 119 -24.36 27.37 -3.76
C GLN A 119 -23.46 27.65 -4.96
N PHE A 120 -23.78 27.01 -6.09
CA PHE A 120 -23.12 27.23 -7.37
C PHE A 120 -24.12 27.12 -8.51
N GLU A 121 -23.75 27.71 -9.64
CA GLU A 121 -24.43 27.58 -10.93
C GLU A 121 -23.33 27.33 -11.97
N LEU A 122 -23.43 26.22 -12.68
CA LEU A 122 -22.53 25.80 -13.74
C LEU A 122 -23.34 25.36 -14.97
N THR A 123 -22.66 25.06 -16.07
CA THR A 123 -23.25 24.55 -17.30
C THR A 123 -22.97 23.06 -17.42
N ASP A 124 -24.01 22.25 -17.67
CA ASP A 124 -23.85 20.81 -17.91
C ASP A 124 -23.31 20.52 -19.31
N GLN A 125 -22.95 19.26 -19.57
CA GLN A 125 -22.40 18.82 -20.85
C GLN A 125 -23.40 18.89 -22.03
N ASN A 126 -24.67 19.19 -21.75
CA ASN A 126 -25.74 19.41 -22.74
C ASN A 126 -26.05 20.89 -22.97
N GLY A 127 -25.37 21.80 -22.26
CA GLY A 127 -25.59 23.26 -22.34
C GLY A 127 -26.70 23.79 -21.43
N ASN A 128 -27.25 22.98 -20.53
CA ASN A 128 -28.24 23.43 -19.55
C ASN A 128 -27.57 23.96 -18.29
N LYS A 129 -28.29 24.81 -17.55
CA LYS A 129 -27.84 25.25 -16.22
C LYS A 129 -27.98 24.11 -15.21
N PHE A 130 -26.95 23.89 -14.41
CA PHE A 130 -26.92 22.95 -13.30
C PHE A 130 -26.53 23.67 -12.02
N THR A 131 -27.33 23.51 -10.98
CA THR A 131 -27.18 24.21 -9.71
C THR A 131 -27.00 23.24 -8.55
N SER A 132 -26.56 23.75 -7.40
CA SER A 132 -26.51 22.95 -6.17
C SER A 132 -27.87 22.36 -5.75
N GLU A 133 -28.99 22.94 -6.19
CA GLU A 133 -30.33 22.43 -5.90
C GLU A 133 -30.65 21.13 -6.66
N ASP A 134 -30.03 20.92 -7.82
CA ASP A 134 -30.23 19.72 -8.66
C ASP A 134 -29.59 18.46 -8.04
N MET A 135 -28.67 18.66 -7.08
CA MET A 135 -28.06 17.62 -6.28
C MET A 135 -28.97 17.13 -5.14
N LYS A 136 -29.92 17.96 -4.70
CA LYS A 136 -30.71 17.68 -3.50
C LYS A 136 -31.64 16.48 -3.67
N GLY A 137 -31.75 15.70 -2.60
CA GLY A 137 -32.57 14.49 -2.52
C GLY A 137 -31.83 13.21 -2.95
N ARG A 138 -30.57 13.31 -3.39
CA ARG A 138 -29.69 12.19 -3.74
C ARG A 138 -28.29 12.44 -3.18
N TYR A 139 -27.52 11.38 -2.93
CA TYR A 139 -26.10 11.55 -2.69
C TYR A 139 -25.43 12.04 -3.98
N ALA A 140 -24.37 12.82 -3.88
CA ALA A 140 -23.56 13.20 -5.03
C ALA A 140 -22.10 12.83 -4.79
N LEU A 141 -21.53 12.11 -5.76
CA LEU A 141 -20.13 11.78 -5.81
C LEU A 141 -19.48 12.79 -6.77
N VAL A 142 -18.75 13.75 -6.22
CA VAL A 142 -18.17 14.86 -6.99
C VAL A 142 -16.69 14.63 -7.20
N TYR A 143 -16.26 14.67 -8.46
CA TYR A 143 -14.85 14.60 -8.86
C TYR A 143 -14.47 15.86 -9.64
N PHE A 144 -13.31 16.43 -9.30
CA PHE A 144 -12.73 17.55 -10.03
C PHE A 144 -11.64 17.01 -10.95
N GLY A 145 -11.64 17.38 -12.24
CA GLY A 145 -10.69 16.87 -13.22
C GLY A 145 -10.66 17.73 -14.48
N PHE A 146 -10.04 17.27 -15.57
CA PHE A 146 -10.09 17.96 -16.87
C PHE A 146 -9.83 16.96 -18.00
N THR A 147 -10.36 17.21 -19.20
CA THR A 147 -10.35 16.19 -20.29
C THR A 147 -8.97 15.98 -20.90
N HIS A 148 -8.06 16.94 -20.73
CA HIS A 148 -6.67 16.87 -21.21
C HIS A 148 -5.70 16.27 -20.17
N CYS A 149 -6.21 15.69 -19.09
CA CYS A 149 -5.38 15.07 -18.08
C CYS A 149 -4.83 13.74 -18.61
N PRO A 150 -3.50 13.58 -18.79
CA PRO A 150 -2.93 12.44 -19.50
C PRO A 150 -3.03 11.11 -18.73
N ASP A 151 -3.18 11.14 -17.41
CA ASP A 151 -3.06 9.94 -16.56
C ASP A 151 -4.08 9.82 -15.42
N ILE A 152 -4.24 10.83 -14.55
CA ILE A 152 -4.99 10.65 -13.29
C ILE A 152 -6.51 10.64 -13.48
N CYS A 153 -7.05 11.55 -14.31
CA CYS A 153 -8.51 11.65 -14.46
C CYS A 153 -9.15 10.40 -15.10
N PRO A 154 -8.57 9.79 -16.16
CA PRO A 154 -9.12 8.55 -16.70
C PRO A 154 -9.22 7.42 -15.66
N ASP A 155 -8.16 7.18 -14.90
CA ASP A 155 -8.11 6.13 -13.85
C ASP A 155 -9.18 6.35 -12.77
N GLU A 156 -9.33 7.59 -12.30
CA GLU A 156 -10.31 7.92 -11.26
C GLU A 156 -11.75 7.92 -11.82
N LEU A 157 -11.96 8.24 -13.10
CA LEU A 157 -13.26 8.12 -13.76
C LEU A 157 -13.69 6.65 -13.94
N ASP A 158 -12.79 5.76 -14.33
CA ASP A 158 -13.05 4.31 -14.39
C ASP A 158 -13.40 3.75 -13.01
N LYS A 159 -12.66 4.18 -11.98
CA LYS A 159 -12.95 3.83 -10.60
C LYS A 159 -14.32 4.37 -10.18
N MET A 160 -14.65 5.61 -10.56
CA MET A 160 -15.94 6.23 -10.30
C MET A 160 -17.09 5.49 -10.96
N ALA A 161 -16.91 5.00 -12.18
CA ALA A 161 -17.90 4.20 -12.89
C ALA A 161 -18.18 2.88 -12.13
N GLN A 162 -17.13 2.17 -11.72
CA GLN A 162 -17.26 0.95 -10.93
C GLN A 162 -17.90 1.19 -9.56
N MET A 163 -17.52 2.28 -8.88
CA MET A 163 -18.14 2.68 -7.60
C MET A 163 -19.63 2.95 -7.78
N TYR A 164 -19.99 3.71 -8.82
CA TYR A 164 -21.36 4.03 -9.19
C TYR A 164 -22.18 2.76 -9.44
N ASP A 165 -21.71 1.86 -10.30
CA ASP A 165 -22.41 0.60 -10.64
C ASP A 165 -22.67 -0.28 -9.41
N LEU A 166 -21.70 -0.37 -8.50
CA LEU A 166 -21.83 -1.14 -7.26
C LEU A 166 -22.88 -0.55 -6.30
N VAL A 167 -22.96 0.78 -6.23
CA VAL A 167 -23.97 1.48 -5.43
C VAL A 167 -25.35 1.35 -6.08
N GLU A 168 -25.45 1.60 -7.38
CA GLU A 168 -26.69 1.53 -8.14
C GLU A 168 -27.31 0.13 -8.15
N LYS A 169 -26.48 -0.92 -8.22
CA LYS A 169 -26.94 -2.31 -8.10
C LYS A 169 -27.68 -2.57 -6.78
N GLN A 170 -27.32 -1.89 -5.70
CA GLN A 170 -27.92 -2.07 -4.37
C GLN A 170 -29.02 -1.05 -4.07
N ARG A 171 -28.85 0.18 -4.53
CA ARG A 171 -29.79 1.28 -4.34
C ARG A 171 -29.93 2.08 -5.64
N PRO A 172 -30.86 1.67 -6.52
CA PRO A 172 -31.07 2.37 -7.79
C PRO A 172 -31.51 3.84 -7.60
N GLY A 173 -30.96 4.75 -8.42
CA GLY A 173 -31.32 6.17 -8.52
C GLY A 173 -30.89 7.02 -7.33
N SER A 174 -29.89 6.58 -6.58
CA SER A 174 -29.61 7.06 -5.23
C SER A 174 -28.35 7.95 -5.14
N VAL A 175 -27.45 7.84 -6.13
CA VAL A 175 -26.21 8.61 -6.21
C VAL A 175 -26.08 9.30 -7.57
N LEU A 176 -25.53 10.51 -7.56
CA LEU A 176 -25.22 11.30 -8.74
C LEU A 176 -23.70 11.29 -8.99
N PRO A 177 -23.21 10.79 -10.12
CA PRO A 177 -21.80 10.88 -10.46
C PRO A 177 -21.51 12.20 -11.21
N LEU A 178 -20.96 13.17 -10.50
CA LEU A 178 -20.62 14.50 -11.03
C LEU A 178 -19.12 14.63 -11.32
N PHE A 179 -18.80 15.03 -12.55
CA PHE A 179 -17.47 15.47 -12.96
C PHE A 179 -17.49 17.00 -13.14
N ILE A 180 -16.54 17.71 -12.54
CA ILE A 180 -16.42 19.17 -12.66
C ILE A 180 -15.05 19.49 -13.26
N THR A 181 -15.03 20.22 -14.37
CA THR A 181 -13.75 20.60 -14.98
C THR A 181 -12.98 21.62 -14.15
N CYS A 182 -11.66 21.48 -14.08
CA CYS A 182 -10.71 22.47 -13.60
C CYS A 182 -10.09 23.29 -14.74
N ASP A 183 -10.43 22.98 -15.99
CA ASP A 183 -9.86 23.60 -17.20
C ASP A 183 -10.93 24.06 -18.21
N PRO A 184 -11.75 25.06 -17.85
CA PRO A 184 -12.89 25.48 -18.67
C PRO A 184 -12.51 26.05 -20.05
N GLU A 185 -11.27 26.48 -20.24
CA GLU A 185 -10.78 27.02 -21.52
C GLU A 185 -10.68 25.94 -22.61
N ARG A 186 -10.29 24.72 -22.22
CA ARG A 186 -10.21 23.56 -23.14
C ARG A 186 -11.47 22.68 -23.08
N ASP A 187 -12.13 22.66 -21.92
CA ASP A 187 -13.21 21.73 -21.62
C ASP A 187 -14.59 22.36 -21.88
N THR A 188 -14.91 22.56 -23.16
CA THR A 188 -16.27 22.98 -23.58
C THR A 188 -17.30 21.89 -23.27
N PRO A 189 -18.61 22.21 -23.14
CA PRO A 189 -19.65 21.21 -22.86
C PRO A 189 -19.62 20.00 -23.80
N LYS A 190 -19.33 20.25 -25.09
CA LYS A 190 -19.22 19.19 -26.10
C LYS A 190 -18.02 18.27 -25.84
N VAL A 191 -16.85 18.84 -25.52
CA VAL A 191 -15.62 18.07 -25.23
C VAL A 191 -15.80 17.23 -23.97
N VAL A 192 -16.36 17.82 -22.91
CA VAL A 192 -16.68 17.10 -21.68
C VAL A 192 -17.66 15.97 -21.93
N LYS A 193 -18.69 16.20 -22.77
CA LYS A 193 -19.66 15.16 -23.13
C LYS A 193 -19.03 13.97 -23.84
N GLU A 194 -18.17 14.24 -24.83
CA GLU A 194 -17.47 13.21 -25.59
C GLU A 194 -16.54 12.41 -24.68
N TYR A 195 -15.73 13.11 -23.89
CA TYR A 195 -14.81 12.48 -22.94
C TYR A 195 -15.53 11.59 -21.92
N LEU A 196 -16.58 12.08 -21.26
CA LEU A 196 -17.29 11.30 -20.24
C LEU A 196 -18.08 10.11 -20.82
N SER A 197 -18.40 10.15 -22.13
CA SER A 197 -19.13 9.05 -22.79
C SER A 197 -18.30 7.78 -22.93
N GLU A 198 -16.97 7.88 -22.86
CA GLU A 198 -16.05 6.73 -22.89
C GLU A 198 -16.07 5.94 -21.56
N PHE A 199 -16.40 6.61 -20.44
CA PHE A 199 -16.34 6.01 -19.11
C PHE A 199 -17.69 5.46 -18.65
N HIS A 200 -18.72 6.32 -18.62
CA HIS A 200 -20.04 5.90 -18.13
C HIS A 200 -21.19 6.81 -18.61
N PRO A 201 -22.28 6.27 -19.18
CA PRO A 201 -23.37 7.06 -19.77
C PRO A 201 -24.19 7.87 -18.76
N LYS A 202 -24.07 7.59 -17.46
CA LYS A 202 -24.75 8.33 -16.38
C LYS A 202 -23.94 9.48 -15.79
N PHE A 203 -22.69 9.67 -16.22
CA PHE A 203 -21.88 10.78 -15.73
C PHE A 203 -22.47 12.13 -16.14
N ILE A 204 -22.45 13.07 -15.21
CA ILE A 204 -22.87 14.45 -15.42
C ILE A 204 -21.61 15.30 -15.37
N GLY A 205 -21.28 15.94 -16.49
CA GLY A 205 -20.11 16.80 -16.64
C GLY A 205 -20.51 18.26 -16.51
N LEU A 206 -19.83 18.99 -15.64
CA LEU A 206 -20.07 20.41 -15.38
C LEU A 206 -18.85 21.23 -15.80
N THR A 207 -19.12 22.32 -16.51
CA THR A 207 -18.15 23.34 -16.94
C THR A 207 -18.74 24.75 -16.78
N GLY A 208 -17.96 25.79 -17.02
CA GLY A 208 -18.38 27.17 -16.85
C GLY A 208 -17.30 28.15 -17.29
N THR A 209 -17.44 29.41 -16.92
CA THR A 209 -16.38 30.40 -17.07
C THR A 209 -15.25 30.14 -16.07
N TYR A 210 -14.05 30.66 -16.35
CA TYR A 210 -12.91 30.56 -15.44
C TYR A 210 -13.24 31.03 -14.01
N ASP A 211 -13.97 32.14 -13.88
CA ASP A 211 -14.34 32.69 -12.57
C ASP A 211 -15.36 31.81 -11.82
N GLU A 212 -16.30 31.18 -12.54
CA GLU A 212 -17.25 30.22 -11.97
C GLU A 212 -16.53 28.96 -11.48
N ILE A 213 -15.62 28.39 -12.28
CA ILE A 213 -14.80 27.23 -11.86
C ILE A 213 -13.90 27.60 -10.69
N LYS A 214 -13.29 28.79 -10.70
CA LYS A 214 -12.48 29.28 -9.59
C LYS A 214 -13.27 29.41 -8.30
N ALA A 215 -14.49 29.95 -8.38
CA ALA A 215 -15.39 30.04 -7.24
C ALA A 215 -15.78 28.64 -6.74
N MET A 216 -16.06 27.70 -7.65
CA MET A 216 -16.40 26.32 -7.33
C MET A 216 -15.24 25.58 -6.62
N CYS A 217 -14.04 25.63 -7.17
CA CYS A 217 -12.83 25.07 -6.55
C CYS A 217 -12.60 25.65 -5.15
N LYS A 218 -12.85 26.95 -4.94
CA LYS A 218 -12.77 27.57 -3.61
C LYS A 218 -13.82 27.02 -2.62
N LEU A 219 -15.05 26.79 -3.06
CA LEU A 219 -16.12 26.19 -2.23
C LEU A 219 -15.78 24.76 -1.81
N TYR A 220 -15.15 23.99 -2.69
CA TYR A 220 -14.73 22.62 -2.43
C TYR A 220 -13.31 22.50 -1.85
N ARG A 221 -12.63 23.64 -1.64
CA ARG A 221 -11.23 23.74 -1.20
C ARG A 221 -10.26 22.95 -2.09
N VAL A 222 -10.58 22.86 -3.37
CA VAL A 222 -9.73 22.28 -4.41
C VAL A 222 -8.71 23.34 -4.84
N TYR A 223 -7.43 23.01 -4.68
CA TYR A 223 -6.37 23.81 -5.29
C TYR A 223 -6.37 23.55 -6.80
N PHE A 224 -6.34 24.61 -7.60
CA PHE A 224 -6.05 24.50 -9.03
C PHE A 224 -5.13 25.63 -9.47
N SER A 225 -4.27 25.34 -10.45
CA SER A 225 -3.37 26.30 -11.06
C SER A 225 -3.51 26.23 -12.58
N THR A 226 -4.19 27.21 -13.16
CA THR A 226 -4.26 27.43 -14.61
C THR A 226 -3.80 28.87 -14.92
N PRO A 227 -3.03 29.11 -15.99
CA PRO A 227 -2.63 30.47 -16.36
C PRO A 227 -3.85 31.30 -16.79
N GLN A 228 -3.98 32.53 -16.30
CA GLN A 228 -5.15 33.40 -16.61
C GLN A 228 -5.23 33.86 -18.07
N HIS A 229 -4.13 33.77 -18.85
CA HIS A 229 -4.02 34.32 -20.20
C HIS A 229 -3.25 33.39 -21.15
N VAL A 230 -3.81 32.22 -21.42
CA VAL A 230 -3.21 31.27 -22.37
C VAL A 230 -3.50 31.73 -23.79
N LYS A 231 -2.47 31.82 -24.64
CA LYS A 231 -2.67 32.09 -26.07
C LYS A 231 -3.28 30.85 -26.73
N PRO A 232 -4.20 30.98 -27.71
CA PRO A 232 -4.74 29.83 -28.44
C PRO A 232 -3.62 28.92 -28.95
N GLY A 233 -3.59 27.66 -28.49
CA GLY A 233 -2.58 26.66 -28.87
C GLY A 233 -1.34 26.53 -27.95
N GLN A 234 -1.25 27.25 -26.83
CA GLN A 234 -0.22 26.99 -25.80
C GLN A 234 -0.66 25.87 -24.85
N ASP A 235 0.23 24.90 -24.63
CA ASP A 235 0.02 23.85 -23.63
C ASP A 235 0.45 24.33 -22.23
N TYR A 236 -0.31 23.93 -21.20
CA TYR A 236 -0.05 24.30 -19.81
C TYR A 236 -0.50 23.18 -18.86
N LEU A 237 0.22 23.08 -17.74
CA LEU A 237 -0.05 22.12 -16.69
C LEU A 237 -1.19 22.61 -15.80
N VAL A 238 -2.09 21.68 -15.46
CA VAL A 238 -3.21 21.89 -14.54
C VAL A 238 -3.06 20.94 -13.35
N ASP A 239 -2.70 21.47 -12.19
CA ASP A 239 -2.73 20.71 -10.94
C ASP A 239 -4.13 20.74 -10.33
N HIS A 240 -4.64 19.62 -9.81
CA HIS A 240 -5.89 19.57 -9.04
C HIS A 240 -5.88 18.46 -7.97
N SER A 241 -6.77 18.54 -6.98
CA SER A 241 -6.91 17.53 -5.91
C SER A 241 -7.68 16.30 -6.42
N ILE A 242 -7.19 15.10 -6.10
CA ILE A 242 -7.62 13.81 -6.69
C ILE A 242 -8.65 13.04 -5.84
N TYR A 243 -9.38 13.74 -4.97
CA TYR A 243 -10.37 13.12 -4.08
C TYR A 243 -11.76 13.10 -4.70
N PHE A 244 -12.54 12.06 -4.44
CA PHE A 244 -13.99 12.11 -4.62
C PHE A 244 -14.64 12.69 -3.38
N TYR A 245 -15.45 13.72 -3.54
CA TYR A 245 -16.22 14.33 -2.46
C TYR A 245 -17.61 13.69 -2.44
N LEU A 246 -17.94 12.99 -1.35
CA LEU A 246 -19.28 12.47 -1.12
C LEU A 246 -20.11 13.55 -0.43
N MET A 247 -21.17 13.99 -1.10
CA MET A 247 -22.15 14.94 -0.61
C MET A 247 -23.45 14.21 -0.28
N ASP A 248 -24.11 14.58 0.81
CA ASP A 248 -25.39 14.01 1.20
C ASP A 248 -26.57 14.62 0.42
N PRO A 249 -27.81 14.09 0.59
CA PRO A 249 -29.00 14.62 -0.06
C PRO A 249 -29.37 16.07 0.28
N GLU A 250 -28.77 16.69 1.29
CA GLU A 250 -28.96 18.12 1.61
C GLU A 250 -27.90 19.00 0.92
N GLY A 251 -26.86 18.38 0.35
CA GLY A 251 -25.74 19.05 -0.29
C GLY A 251 -24.59 19.34 0.66
N ASP A 252 -24.58 18.72 1.84
CA ASP A 252 -23.51 18.86 2.83
C ASP A 252 -22.41 17.81 2.61
N PHE A 253 -21.16 18.19 2.92
CA PHE A 253 -20.01 17.30 2.79
C PHE A 253 -20.03 16.20 3.85
N VAL A 254 -19.91 14.94 3.39
CA VAL A 254 -19.89 13.74 4.22
C VAL A 254 -18.46 13.23 4.41
N GLU A 255 -17.80 12.90 3.30
CA GLU A 255 -16.50 12.23 3.31
C GLU A 255 -15.72 12.46 2.01
N ALA A 256 -14.39 12.46 2.09
CA ALA A 256 -13.51 12.48 0.93
C ALA A 256 -12.90 11.09 0.72
N LEU A 257 -13.16 10.48 -0.44
CA LEU A 257 -12.66 9.17 -0.81
C LEU A 257 -11.40 9.34 -1.66
N GLY A 258 -10.26 8.86 -1.15
CA GLY A 258 -8.97 8.95 -1.85
C GLY A 258 -8.62 7.70 -2.66
N ARG A 259 -7.42 7.74 -3.27
CA ARG A 259 -6.89 6.66 -4.11
C ARG A 259 -6.71 5.33 -3.37
N GLN A 260 -6.50 5.37 -2.06
CA GLN A 260 -6.31 4.18 -1.22
C GLN A 260 -7.54 3.27 -1.15
N HIS A 261 -8.73 3.77 -1.45
CA HIS A 261 -9.95 2.98 -1.43
C HIS A 261 -10.14 2.25 -2.76
N SER A 262 -10.33 0.92 -2.72
CA SER A 262 -10.79 0.17 -3.89
C SER A 262 -12.22 0.59 -4.28
N PRO A 263 -12.69 0.35 -5.52
CA PRO A 263 -14.07 0.63 -5.91
C PRO A 263 -15.09 -0.03 -4.96
N SER A 264 -14.84 -1.27 -4.55
CA SER A 264 -15.69 -2.01 -3.62
C SER A 264 -15.69 -1.45 -2.20
N GLN A 265 -14.55 -1.01 -1.69
CA GLN A 265 -14.45 -0.37 -0.37
C GLN A 265 -15.15 0.99 -0.37
N ALA A 266 -14.91 1.81 -1.39
CA ALA A 266 -15.54 3.11 -1.53
C ALA A 266 -17.06 2.99 -1.72
N ALA A 267 -17.53 2.07 -2.57
CA ALA A 267 -18.97 1.79 -2.70
C ALA A 267 -19.59 1.32 -1.38
N LYS A 268 -18.88 0.49 -0.61
CA LYS A 268 -19.31 0.08 0.74
C LYS A 268 -19.41 1.27 1.70
N ILE A 269 -18.44 2.18 1.69
CA ILE A 269 -18.47 3.40 2.52
C ILE A 269 -19.68 4.26 2.15
N ILE A 270 -19.91 4.48 0.85
CA ILE A 270 -21.09 5.19 0.35
C ILE A 270 -22.36 4.52 0.89
N LEU A 271 -22.54 3.22 0.67
CA LEU A 271 -23.71 2.47 1.12
C LEU A 271 -23.91 2.48 2.64
N ASP A 272 -22.83 2.42 3.43
CA ASP A 272 -22.88 2.54 4.89
C ASP A 272 -23.46 3.92 5.28
N HIS A 273 -22.98 5.02 4.68
CA HIS A 273 -23.55 6.36 4.91
C HIS A 273 -25.02 6.46 4.50
N MET A 274 -25.38 5.84 3.37
CA MET A 274 -26.76 5.82 2.89
C MET A 274 -27.69 5.00 3.80
N ASN A 275 -27.17 3.99 4.51
CA ASN A 275 -27.90 3.21 5.51
C ASN A 275 -28.13 4.02 6.79
N ASP A 276 -27.18 4.89 7.15
CA ASP A 276 -27.24 5.74 8.35
C ASP A 276 -28.08 7.01 8.15
N TRP A 277 -28.39 7.38 6.89
CA TRP A 277 -29.20 8.54 6.56
C TRP A 277 -30.64 8.44 7.07
N GLN A 278 -31.06 9.42 7.88
CA GLN A 278 -32.41 9.49 8.48
C GLN A 278 -33.37 10.43 7.73
N GLY A 279 -32.88 11.17 6.72
CA GLY A 279 -33.69 12.10 5.93
C GLY A 279 -34.45 11.42 4.78
N GLY A 280 -35.35 12.17 4.12
CA GLY A 280 -36.07 11.71 2.94
C GLY A 280 -35.17 11.59 1.70
N TRP A 281 -35.57 10.74 0.76
CA TRP A 281 -34.88 10.54 -0.54
C TRP A 281 -35.84 10.91 -1.68
N LYS A 282 -35.31 11.49 -2.76
CA LYS A 282 -36.01 11.47 -4.04
C LYS A 282 -35.66 10.15 -4.74
N LYS A 283 -36.57 9.18 -4.74
CA LYS A 283 -36.46 8.01 -5.62
C LYS A 283 -36.96 8.43 -7.01
N GLU A 284 -36.18 8.20 -8.06
CA GLU A 284 -36.73 8.29 -9.41
C GLU A 284 -37.83 7.22 -9.57
N GLU A 285 -39.04 7.63 -9.93
CA GLU A 285 -40.01 6.73 -10.53
C GLU A 285 -39.43 6.25 -11.86
N CYS A 286 -39.37 4.94 -12.08
CA CYS A 286 -39.16 4.38 -13.42
C CYS A 286 -40.32 4.81 -14.34
N ALA A 287 -40.21 5.96 -14.98
CA ALA A 287 -41.14 6.41 -16.01
C ALA A 287 -40.69 5.88 -17.38
N ALA A 288 -41.30 4.79 -17.79
CA ALA A 288 -41.53 4.53 -19.20
C ALA A 288 -42.44 5.64 -19.77
N ALA A 289 -41.87 6.61 -20.51
CA ALA A 289 -42.51 7.38 -21.58
C ALA A 289 -41.56 8.50 -22.06
N GLY A 290 -41.07 8.45 -23.32
CA GLY A 290 -40.35 9.60 -23.86
C GLY A 290 -39.57 9.46 -25.17
N ILE A 291 -39.39 8.29 -25.77
CA ILE A 291 -38.98 8.19 -27.19
C ILE A 291 -40.26 7.97 -28.00
N GLY A 292 -40.86 9.07 -28.45
CA GLY A 292 -42.17 9.06 -29.09
C GLY A 292 -42.55 10.37 -29.77
N ARG A 293 -41.66 10.92 -30.61
CA ARG A 293 -41.97 11.68 -31.85
C ARG A 293 -40.72 12.39 -32.40
N HIS A 294 -39.97 11.69 -33.25
CA HIS A 294 -39.40 12.23 -34.48
C HIS A 294 -38.89 11.09 -35.34
N GLU A 295 -39.83 10.27 -35.84
CA GLU A 295 -39.62 9.45 -37.03
C GLU A 295 -40.97 9.31 -37.74
N ARG A 296 -41.30 10.35 -38.52
CA ARG A 296 -42.22 10.30 -39.65
C ARG A 296 -41.47 11.03 -40.77
N GLU A 297 -41.48 10.41 -41.95
CA GLU A 297 -40.55 10.62 -43.08
C GLU A 297 -39.21 9.89 -42.83
N LEU A 298 -39.06 8.62 -43.18
CA LEU A 298 -38.92 8.16 -44.55
C LEU A 298 -39.45 6.72 -44.72
N SER A 299 -40.75 6.58 -44.99
CA SER A 299 -41.31 5.36 -45.57
C SER A 299 -41.29 5.48 -47.10
N GLY A 300 -40.31 4.84 -47.75
CA GLY A 300 -40.19 4.80 -49.20
C GLY A 300 -39.57 3.49 -49.70
N LEU A 301 -40.46 2.58 -50.13
CA LEU A 301 -40.24 1.48 -51.09
C LEU A 301 -39.71 0.10 -50.62
N ARG A 302 -40.70 -0.80 -50.46
CA ARG A 302 -40.85 -2.18 -50.98
C ARG A 302 -39.83 -3.27 -50.59
N ARG A 303 -40.35 -4.20 -49.77
CA ARG A 303 -40.02 -5.64 -49.75
C ARG A 303 -40.31 -6.29 -51.12
N VAL A 304 -39.38 -7.15 -51.55
CA VAL A 304 -39.67 -8.34 -52.36
C VAL A 304 -39.35 -9.56 -51.49
N THR A 305 -40.36 -10.38 -51.23
CA THR A 305 -40.28 -11.71 -50.61
C THR A 305 -40.07 -12.77 -51.67
N LEU A 306 -39.38 -13.89 -51.35
CA LEU A 306 -39.68 -15.28 -51.74
C LEU A 306 -38.78 -16.26 -50.93
N PRO A 307 -39.10 -17.57 -50.82
CA PRO A 307 -39.30 -18.24 -49.52
C PRO A 307 -38.35 -19.41 -49.20
N LEU A 308 -38.43 -19.88 -47.94
CA LEU A 308 -37.81 -21.08 -47.38
C LEU A 308 -38.18 -22.37 -48.13
N THR A 309 -37.19 -23.20 -48.49
CA THR A 309 -37.37 -24.66 -48.75
C THR A 309 -36.14 -25.48 -48.30
N SER A 310 -36.44 -26.55 -47.56
CA SER A 310 -35.82 -27.90 -47.42
C SER A 310 -34.29 -28.12 -47.20
N LEU A 311 -34.00 -28.82 -46.10
CA LEU A 311 -32.84 -29.70 -45.74
C LEU A 311 -32.42 -30.68 -46.88
N PRO A 312 -31.18 -31.26 -46.94
CA PRO A 312 -30.58 -32.08 -45.86
C PRO A 312 -29.02 -32.11 -45.73
N GLY A 313 -28.56 -32.89 -44.73
CA GLY A 313 -27.23 -32.88 -44.11
C GLY A 313 -26.00 -33.22 -44.95
N ALA A 314 -24.82 -32.90 -44.41
CA ALA A 314 -23.58 -33.65 -44.56
C ALA A 314 -22.53 -33.13 -43.55
N THR A 315 -22.01 -34.05 -42.74
CA THR A 315 -20.78 -33.93 -41.96
C THR A 315 -19.60 -33.49 -42.83
N LYS A 316 -18.90 -32.39 -42.49
CA LYS A 316 -17.50 -32.16 -42.88
C LYS A 316 -16.72 -31.43 -41.79
N THR A 317 -15.68 -32.11 -41.34
CA THR A 317 -14.50 -31.62 -40.62
C THR A 317 -13.87 -30.40 -41.28
N PHE A 318 -13.60 -29.35 -40.51
CA PHE A 318 -12.61 -28.30 -40.77
C PHE A 318 -11.85 -28.16 -39.43
N GLY A 319 -10.55 -28.42 -39.32
CA GLY A 319 -9.48 -27.90 -40.15
C GLY A 319 -8.75 -26.85 -39.31
N SER A 320 -7.77 -27.29 -38.52
CA SER A 320 -6.93 -26.41 -37.70
C SER A 320 -6.07 -25.53 -38.61
N GLU A 321 -6.49 -24.30 -38.86
CA GLU A 321 -5.62 -23.30 -39.49
C GLU A 321 -4.64 -22.75 -38.46
N ARG A 322 -3.41 -23.29 -38.52
CA ARG A 322 -2.21 -22.69 -37.95
C ARG A 322 -1.99 -21.34 -38.64
N TRP A 323 -2.09 -20.24 -37.90
CA TRP A 323 -1.45 -18.99 -38.28
C TRP A 323 0.08 -19.21 -38.29
N PHE A 324 0.67 -19.27 -39.48
CA PHE A 324 2.11 -19.15 -39.63
C PHE A 324 2.50 -17.68 -39.45
N SER A 325 3.16 -17.36 -38.33
CA SER A 325 3.89 -16.11 -38.15
C SER A 325 5.04 -16.06 -39.16
N SER A 326 5.07 -15.02 -40.00
CA SER A 326 6.08 -14.80 -41.04
C SER A 326 7.37 -14.13 -40.54
N LYS A 327 7.57 -14.00 -39.22
CA LYS A 327 8.81 -13.45 -38.66
C LYS A 327 9.92 -14.51 -38.74
N LYS A 328 11.06 -14.17 -39.37
CA LYS A 328 12.28 -14.98 -39.28
C LYS A 328 12.64 -15.16 -37.80
N PRO A 329 12.97 -16.38 -37.34
CA PRO A 329 13.38 -16.59 -35.95
C PRO A 329 14.68 -15.82 -35.68
N VAL A 330 14.76 -15.18 -34.51
CA VAL A 330 15.92 -14.36 -34.09
C VAL A 330 17.16 -15.22 -33.90
N PHE A 331 16.96 -16.50 -33.53
CA PHE A 331 17.99 -17.50 -33.33
C PHE A 331 17.85 -18.64 -34.34
N GLU A 332 18.98 -19.24 -34.72
CA GLU A 332 18.95 -20.47 -35.50
C GLU A 332 18.38 -21.63 -34.67
N ALA A 333 17.86 -22.67 -35.34
CA ALA A 333 17.29 -23.82 -34.66
C ALA A 333 18.36 -24.53 -33.78
N GLY A 334 18.21 -24.44 -32.45
CA GLY A 334 19.14 -25.02 -31.48
C GLY A 334 20.19 -24.05 -30.93
N GLU A 335 20.22 -22.80 -31.39
CA GLU A 335 21.08 -21.75 -30.86
C GLU A 335 20.48 -21.16 -29.58
N ALA A 336 21.22 -21.24 -28.47
CA ALA A 336 20.83 -20.65 -27.19
C ALA A 336 21.37 -19.21 -27.06
N PRO A 337 20.59 -18.25 -26.55
CA PRO A 337 21.09 -16.91 -26.28
C PRO A 337 22.28 -16.96 -25.32
N SER A 338 23.38 -16.32 -25.71
CA SER A 338 24.55 -16.09 -24.86
C SER A 338 24.41 -14.85 -23.97
N PHE A 339 23.27 -14.17 -24.06
CA PHE A 339 22.96 -12.97 -23.29
C PHE A 339 21.58 -13.06 -22.64
N ALA A 340 21.37 -12.22 -21.63
CA ALA A 340 20.15 -12.14 -20.85
C ALA A 340 19.87 -10.70 -20.43
N PHE A 341 18.71 -10.47 -19.83
CA PHE A 341 18.34 -9.19 -19.24
C PHE A 341 18.02 -9.30 -17.75
N ALA A 342 18.35 -8.25 -17.02
CA ALA A 342 17.82 -7.98 -15.70
C ALA A 342 17.12 -6.62 -15.74
N PHE A 343 15.84 -6.58 -15.41
CA PHE A 343 15.05 -5.35 -15.43
C PHE A 343 14.75 -4.88 -14.02
N ASP A 344 15.05 -3.62 -13.72
CA ASP A 344 14.31 -2.94 -12.66
C ASP A 344 12.82 -2.82 -13.05
N ILE A 345 11.96 -2.54 -12.07
CA ILE A 345 10.52 -2.47 -12.27
C ILE A 345 10.05 -1.01 -12.25
N ASP A 346 10.37 -0.28 -11.19
CA ASP A 346 9.75 1.00 -10.88
C ASP A 346 10.55 2.13 -11.55
N GLY A 347 10.03 2.66 -12.66
CA GLY A 347 10.73 3.60 -13.53
C GLY A 347 11.27 2.97 -14.81
N VAL A 348 11.18 1.64 -14.97
CA VAL A 348 11.60 0.89 -16.17
C VAL A 348 10.45 0.16 -16.84
N LEU A 349 9.73 -0.69 -16.10
CA LEU A 349 8.59 -1.45 -16.62
C LEU A 349 7.26 -0.82 -16.23
N LEU A 350 7.20 -0.23 -15.05
CA LEU A 350 6.04 0.47 -14.53
C LEU A 350 6.42 1.90 -14.16
N HIS A 351 5.57 2.87 -14.49
CA HIS A 351 5.58 4.15 -13.83
C HIS A 351 4.47 4.12 -12.78
N VAL A 352 4.87 3.99 -11.50
CA VAL A 352 3.97 3.75 -10.36
C VAL A 352 3.21 2.43 -10.45
N ALA A 353 2.12 2.41 -11.21
CA ALA A 353 1.24 1.28 -11.35
C ALA A 353 0.88 0.98 -12.80
N LYS A 354 1.16 1.91 -13.73
CA LYS A 354 0.86 1.82 -15.15
C LYS A 354 2.09 1.30 -15.91
N PRO A 355 1.93 0.35 -16.84
CA PRO A 355 3.00 -0.06 -17.74
C PRO A 355 3.60 1.13 -18.49
N ILE A 356 4.94 1.19 -18.53
CA ILE A 356 5.64 2.11 -19.41
C ILE A 356 5.45 1.63 -20.86
N PRO A 357 5.16 2.53 -21.83
CA PRO A 357 5.04 2.15 -23.24
C PRO A 357 6.25 1.33 -23.70
N GLY A 358 6.02 0.24 -24.42
CA GLY A 358 7.10 -0.65 -24.87
C GLY A 358 7.49 -1.74 -23.87
N ALA A 359 7.10 -1.65 -22.59
CA ALA A 359 7.48 -2.64 -21.57
C ALA A 359 6.86 -4.01 -21.83
N ALA A 360 5.55 -4.05 -22.07
CA ALA A 360 4.83 -5.29 -22.36
C ALA A 360 5.33 -5.93 -23.67
N GLU A 361 5.49 -5.13 -24.73
CA GLU A 361 5.98 -5.63 -26.02
C GLU A 361 7.40 -6.17 -25.91
N SER A 362 8.27 -5.51 -25.13
CA SER A 362 9.65 -5.95 -24.91
C SER A 362 9.71 -7.28 -24.18
N LEU A 363 9.00 -7.43 -23.05
CA LEU A 363 9.00 -8.68 -22.30
C LEU A 363 8.34 -9.83 -23.10
N GLN A 364 7.27 -9.54 -23.84
CA GLN A 364 6.64 -10.52 -24.71
C GLN A 364 7.59 -10.96 -25.83
N TYR A 365 8.31 -10.03 -26.44
CA TYR A 365 9.32 -10.33 -27.44
C TYR A 365 10.43 -11.24 -26.89
N LEU A 366 10.93 -10.96 -25.68
CA LEU A 366 11.95 -11.82 -25.05
C LEU A 366 11.42 -13.24 -24.79
N ASN A 367 10.19 -13.36 -24.30
CA ASN A 367 9.51 -14.64 -24.10
C ASN A 367 9.34 -15.41 -25.42
N ASP A 368 8.83 -14.76 -26.47
CA ASP A 368 8.58 -15.37 -27.77
C ASP A 368 9.86 -15.89 -28.44
N ASN A 369 11.01 -15.30 -28.09
CA ASN A 369 12.32 -15.67 -28.61
C ASN A 369 13.17 -16.49 -27.63
N ASN A 370 12.60 -16.94 -26.51
CA ASN A 370 13.31 -17.66 -25.45
C ASN A 370 14.59 -16.95 -24.96
N ILE A 371 14.59 -15.62 -24.94
CA ILE A 371 15.68 -14.83 -24.38
C ILE A 371 15.48 -14.74 -22.87
N PRO A 372 16.41 -15.27 -22.06
CA PRO A 372 16.24 -15.31 -20.62
C PRO A 372 16.28 -13.90 -20.03
N PHE A 373 15.36 -13.64 -19.10
CA PHE A 373 15.40 -12.42 -18.29
C PHE A 373 14.92 -12.67 -16.88
N ILE A 374 15.36 -11.81 -15.96
CA ILE A 374 14.82 -11.70 -14.60
C ILE A 374 14.34 -10.28 -14.34
N LEU A 375 13.46 -10.16 -13.35
CA LEU A 375 13.06 -8.88 -12.77
C LEU A 375 13.78 -8.73 -11.43
N LEU A 376 14.54 -7.66 -11.27
CA LEU A 376 15.38 -7.38 -10.11
C LEU A 376 15.01 -6.02 -9.53
N THR A 377 14.25 -6.03 -8.42
CA THR A 377 13.74 -4.79 -7.80
C THR A 377 14.19 -4.65 -6.35
N ASN A 378 14.44 -3.40 -5.95
CA ASN A 378 14.61 -3.04 -4.55
C ASN A 378 13.27 -2.82 -3.82
N GLY A 379 12.15 -2.82 -4.56
CA GLY A 379 10.80 -2.79 -4.02
C GLY A 379 10.41 -4.08 -3.28
N GLY A 380 9.57 -3.96 -2.26
CA GLY A 380 9.23 -5.08 -1.36
C GLY A 380 7.89 -4.92 -0.64
N GLY A 381 7.56 -5.90 0.21
CA GLY A 381 6.40 -5.86 1.11
C GLY A 381 5.19 -6.68 0.67
N LYS A 382 5.35 -7.56 -0.33
CA LYS A 382 4.38 -8.57 -0.73
C LYS A 382 5.10 -9.90 -0.96
N PRO A 383 4.44 -11.06 -0.79
CA PRO A 383 4.97 -12.32 -1.28
C PRO A 383 5.22 -12.28 -2.78
N GLU A 384 6.28 -12.94 -3.25
CA GLU A 384 6.69 -12.94 -4.67
C GLU A 384 5.54 -13.39 -5.57
N ALA A 385 4.85 -14.48 -5.21
CA ALA A 385 3.72 -15.00 -5.99
C ALA A 385 2.61 -13.96 -6.20
N VAL A 386 2.32 -13.14 -5.18
CA VAL A 386 1.32 -12.08 -5.27
C VAL A 386 1.84 -10.94 -6.14
N ARG A 387 3.11 -10.55 -5.97
CA ARG A 387 3.71 -9.45 -6.73
C ARG A 387 3.87 -9.80 -8.21
N VAL A 388 4.30 -11.02 -8.52
CA VAL A 388 4.41 -11.56 -9.89
C VAL A 388 3.05 -11.61 -10.55
N LYS A 389 2.00 -12.06 -9.85
CA LYS A 389 0.64 -12.06 -10.38
C LYS A 389 0.17 -10.63 -10.70
N ASP A 390 0.30 -9.72 -9.74
CA ASP A 390 -0.08 -8.31 -9.92
C ASP A 390 0.66 -7.69 -11.12
N LEU A 391 1.94 -8.00 -11.28
CA LEU A 391 2.76 -7.48 -12.37
C LEU A 391 2.41 -8.11 -13.72
N SER A 392 2.14 -9.41 -13.75
CA SER A 392 1.69 -10.11 -14.95
C SER A 392 0.36 -9.56 -15.45
N ASP A 393 -0.59 -9.35 -14.54
CA ASP A 393 -1.92 -8.80 -14.85
C ASP A 393 -1.81 -7.39 -15.42
N LYS A 394 -0.89 -6.57 -14.89
CA LYS A 394 -0.66 -5.19 -15.37
C LYS A 394 0.04 -5.13 -16.72
N LEU A 395 1.08 -5.92 -16.91
CA LEU A 395 1.88 -5.92 -18.14
C LEU A 395 1.22 -6.74 -19.26
N GLY A 396 0.25 -7.60 -18.94
CA GLY A 396 -0.32 -8.54 -19.91
C GLY A 396 0.67 -9.62 -20.36
N VAL A 397 1.76 -9.83 -19.62
CA VAL A 397 2.83 -10.78 -19.95
C VAL A 397 2.90 -11.86 -18.87
N LYS A 398 3.12 -13.11 -19.28
CA LYS A 398 3.29 -14.22 -18.34
C LYS A 398 4.63 -14.12 -17.62
N LEU A 399 4.60 -13.82 -16.32
CA LEU A 399 5.76 -13.86 -15.43
C LEU A 399 5.67 -15.04 -14.47
N SER A 400 6.81 -15.40 -13.86
CA SER A 400 6.89 -16.48 -12.89
C SER A 400 7.69 -16.06 -11.66
N VAL A 401 7.54 -16.78 -10.55
CA VAL A 401 8.39 -16.54 -9.38
C VAL A 401 9.84 -16.93 -9.68
N ASP A 402 10.06 -17.87 -10.61
CA ASP A 402 11.38 -18.37 -11.01
C ASP A 402 12.28 -17.31 -11.66
N ASN A 403 11.72 -16.18 -12.12
CA ASN A 403 12.47 -15.08 -12.71
C ASN A 403 12.23 -13.74 -12.03
N PHE A 404 11.99 -13.76 -10.72
CA PHE A 404 11.62 -12.59 -9.94
C PHE A 404 12.42 -12.49 -8.64
N VAL A 405 13.07 -11.35 -8.42
CA VAL A 405 13.88 -11.07 -7.22
C VAL A 405 13.49 -9.72 -6.64
N GLN A 406 13.05 -9.72 -5.38
CA GLN A 406 12.79 -8.53 -4.58
C GLN A 406 13.91 -8.27 -3.59
N SER A 407 13.91 -7.09 -2.97
CA SER A 407 14.88 -6.68 -1.94
C SER A 407 15.02 -7.69 -0.79
N HIS A 408 13.91 -8.26 -0.31
CA HIS A 408 13.91 -9.22 0.79
C HIS A 408 13.99 -10.69 0.35
N THR A 409 13.92 -11.00 -0.95
CA THR A 409 13.99 -12.39 -1.45
C THR A 409 15.28 -13.11 -1.03
N PRO A 410 16.48 -12.49 -1.05
CA PRO A 410 17.71 -13.13 -0.59
C PRO A 410 17.70 -13.58 0.88
N PHE A 411 16.79 -13.06 1.71
CA PHE A 411 16.69 -13.50 3.12
C PHE A 411 16.29 -14.97 3.26
N GLN A 412 15.73 -15.59 2.21
CA GLN A 412 15.49 -17.03 2.17
C GLN A 412 16.77 -17.84 2.40
N GLU A 413 17.92 -17.37 1.91
CA GLU A 413 19.20 -18.05 2.09
C GLU A 413 19.70 -17.98 3.54
N LEU A 414 19.25 -17.00 4.32
CA LEU A 414 19.65 -16.85 5.73
C LEU A 414 18.88 -17.79 6.66
N VAL A 415 17.77 -18.38 6.19
CA VAL A 415 16.97 -19.35 6.94
C VAL A 415 17.75 -20.66 7.14
N GLN A 416 18.32 -21.20 6.05
CA GLN A 416 19.07 -22.47 6.04
C GLN A 416 20.58 -22.31 5.81
N GLY A 417 21.04 -21.07 5.61
CA GLY A 417 22.45 -20.77 5.37
C GLY A 417 23.34 -21.00 6.60
N PRO A 418 24.63 -20.63 6.52
CA PRO A 418 25.61 -20.88 7.57
C PRO A 418 25.21 -20.34 8.96
N GLU A 419 24.41 -19.26 9.00
CA GLU A 419 23.91 -18.69 10.26
C GLU A 419 22.71 -19.45 10.85
N GLY A 420 21.97 -20.22 10.04
CA GLY A 420 20.87 -21.08 10.47
C GLY A 420 19.77 -20.33 11.24
N LEU A 421 19.26 -19.22 10.70
CA LEU A 421 18.34 -18.34 11.43
C LEU A 421 16.89 -18.84 11.46
N GLY A 422 16.53 -19.92 10.74
CA GLY A 422 15.14 -20.39 10.65
C GLY A 422 14.48 -20.73 11.99
N ASP A 423 15.23 -21.33 12.92
CA ASP A 423 14.76 -21.69 14.27
C ASP A 423 15.03 -20.59 15.33
N LYS A 424 15.78 -19.55 14.95
CA LYS A 424 16.17 -18.45 15.84
C LYS A 424 15.06 -17.43 16.01
N THR A 425 15.15 -16.62 17.06
CA THR A 425 14.18 -15.53 17.28
C THR A 425 14.69 -14.27 16.60
N ILE A 426 13.99 -13.81 15.57
CA ILE A 426 14.37 -12.61 14.82
C ILE A 426 13.47 -11.43 15.19
N PHE A 427 14.05 -10.24 15.23
CA PHE A 427 13.28 -9.00 15.21
C PHE A 427 13.10 -8.57 13.76
N LEU A 428 11.87 -8.21 13.39
CA LEU A 428 11.53 -7.82 12.03
C LEU A 428 10.72 -6.52 12.05
N THR A 429 11.13 -5.56 11.23
CA THR A 429 10.38 -4.33 10.99
C THR A 429 10.17 -4.05 9.49
N GLY A 430 9.14 -3.25 9.21
CA GLY A 430 8.70 -2.86 7.88
C GLY A 430 7.42 -2.04 7.90
N ALA A 431 6.91 -1.70 6.71
CA ALA A 431 5.75 -0.82 6.54
C ALA A 431 4.46 -1.36 7.18
N ASP A 432 4.31 -2.69 7.19
CA ASP A 432 3.17 -3.44 7.72
C ASP A 432 3.71 -4.69 8.43
N ALA A 433 3.76 -4.61 9.76
CA ALA A 433 4.36 -5.65 10.60
C ALA A 433 3.73 -7.03 10.39
N LYS A 434 2.41 -7.10 10.15
CA LYS A 434 1.71 -8.35 9.92
C LYS A 434 2.13 -8.99 8.60
N LYS A 435 2.10 -8.21 7.51
CA LYS A 435 2.50 -8.73 6.18
C LYS A 435 3.96 -9.15 6.17
N CYS A 436 4.85 -8.36 6.76
CA CYS A 436 6.27 -8.72 6.80
C CYS A 436 6.50 -10.01 7.60
N ARG A 437 5.77 -10.21 8.73
CA ARG A 437 5.79 -11.48 9.49
C ARG A 437 5.30 -12.65 8.65
N GLU A 438 4.21 -12.49 7.90
CA GLU A 438 3.69 -13.54 7.02
C GLU A 438 4.71 -13.94 5.95
N ILE A 439 5.38 -12.97 5.31
CA ILE A 439 6.44 -13.24 4.33
C ILE A 439 7.63 -13.95 4.98
N ALA A 440 8.09 -13.51 6.15
CA ALA A 440 9.18 -14.17 6.86
C ALA A 440 8.83 -15.62 7.24
N LYS A 441 7.61 -15.87 7.71
CA LYS A 441 7.11 -17.23 7.99
C LYS A 441 7.06 -18.09 6.70
N LEU A 442 6.69 -17.51 5.56
CA LEU A 442 6.73 -18.20 4.26
C LEU A 442 8.16 -18.59 3.83
N TYR A 443 9.16 -17.75 4.14
CA TYR A 443 10.56 -18.08 3.88
C TYR A 443 11.12 -19.16 4.82
N GLY A 444 10.47 -19.38 5.97
CA GLY A 444 10.82 -20.42 6.93
C GLY A 444 11.35 -19.90 8.27
N PHE A 445 11.30 -18.59 8.54
CA PHE A 445 11.53 -18.06 9.88
C PHE A 445 10.38 -18.45 10.81
N LYS A 446 10.68 -19.21 11.87
CA LYS A 446 9.64 -19.72 12.78
C LYS A 446 9.26 -18.71 13.86
N ASN A 447 10.25 -18.04 14.45
CA ASN A 447 10.08 -17.16 15.60
C ASN A 447 10.35 -15.71 15.19
N VAL A 448 9.28 -14.95 14.95
CA VAL A 448 9.36 -13.55 14.50
C VAL A 448 8.77 -12.64 15.57
N VAL A 449 9.51 -11.60 15.95
CA VAL A 449 9.07 -10.52 16.84
C VAL A 449 8.99 -9.24 16.05
N THR A 450 7.92 -8.46 16.20
CA THR A 450 7.75 -7.16 15.52
C THR A 450 7.62 -6.02 16.52
N PRO A 451 7.75 -4.75 16.09
CA PRO A 451 7.50 -3.59 16.95
C PRO A 451 6.12 -3.62 17.62
N ALA A 452 5.11 -4.18 16.93
CA ALA A 452 3.76 -4.32 17.46
C ALA A 452 3.71 -5.19 18.72
N ASP A 453 4.46 -6.29 18.75
CA ASP A 453 4.49 -7.21 19.90
C ASP A 453 5.14 -6.54 21.12
N ILE A 454 6.26 -5.85 20.88
CA ILE A 454 7.05 -5.18 21.93
C ILE A 454 6.22 -4.08 22.56
N ILE A 455 5.64 -3.18 21.76
CA ILE A 455 4.85 -2.06 22.29
C ILE A 455 3.51 -2.50 22.89
N HIS A 456 2.94 -3.61 22.42
CA HIS A 456 1.76 -4.17 23.06
C HIS A 456 2.07 -4.70 24.46
N ALA A 457 3.20 -5.40 24.63
CA ALA A 457 3.62 -5.95 25.91
C ALA A 457 4.18 -4.88 26.87
N HIS A 458 4.95 -3.93 26.33
CA HIS A 458 5.71 -2.93 27.06
C HIS A 458 5.62 -1.55 26.35
N PRO A 459 4.48 -0.84 26.49
CA PRO A 459 4.29 0.48 25.87
C PRO A 459 5.31 1.52 26.37
N GLU A 460 5.90 1.32 27.54
CA GLU A 460 6.94 2.17 28.12
C GLU A 460 8.26 2.16 27.35
N VAL A 461 8.50 1.16 26.48
CA VAL A 461 9.68 1.13 25.58
C VAL A 461 9.69 2.34 24.65
N PHE A 462 8.51 2.85 24.28
CA PHE A 462 8.38 4.06 23.48
C PHE A 462 7.21 4.90 24.00
N PRO A 463 7.47 5.84 24.94
CA PRO A 463 6.42 6.53 25.69
C PRO A 463 5.71 7.65 24.88
N PHE A 464 5.95 7.73 23.58
CA PHE A 464 5.33 8.71 22.69
C PHE A 464 4.08 8.15 22.03
N GLU A 465 3.18 9.04 21.59
CA GLU A 465 2.01 8.61 20.84
C GLU A 465 2.42 7.99 19.50
N LEU A 466 2.02 6.73 19.29
CA LEU A 466 2.28 6.01 18.04
C LEU A 466 1.65 6.76 16.87
N LEU A 467 2.44 7.06 15.84
CA LEU A 467 2.00 7.81 14.66
C LEU A 467 0.91 7.06 13.88
N LYS A 468 0.89 5.72 13.97
CA LYS A 468 -0.10 4.87 13.32
C LYS A 468 -0.60 3.77 14.24
N LYS A 469 -1.42 4.15 15.23
CA LYS A 469 -2.14 3.18 16.09
C LYS A 469 -2.83 2.06 15.28
N SER A 470 -3.36 2.35 14.09
CA SER A 470 -4.00 1.36 13.21
C SER A 470 -3.06 0.33 12.57
N VAL A 471 -1.76 0.65 12.39
CA VAL A 471 -0.77 -0.28 11.82
C VAL A 471 -0.36 -1.34 12.84
N TYR A 472 -0.30 -0.95 14.11
CA TYR A 472 0.08 -1.83 15.23
C TYR A 472 -1.15 -2.44 15.94
N ALA A 473 -2.34 -1.84 15.80
CA ALA A 473 -3.57 -2.38 16.34
C ALA A 473 -3.98 -3.66 15.60
N GLY A 474 -4.07 -4.77 16.34
CA GLY A 474 -4.51 -6.06 15.81
C GLY A 474 -3.48 -6.83 14.98
N SER A 475 -2.22 -6.38 14.95
CA SER A 475 -1.10 -7.07 14.28
C SER A 475 -0.07 -7.68 15.25
N HIS A 476 -0.24 -7.46 16.56
CA HIS A 476 0.63 -8.04 17.60
C HIS A 476 0.34 -9.52 17.84
N GLU A 477 1.40 -10.28 18.09
CA GLU A 477 1.38 -11.61 18.69
C GLU A 477 1.96 -11.52 20.12
N THR A 478 1.71 -12.52 20.96
CA THR A 478 2.32 -12.59 22.29
C THR A 478 3.83 -12.83 22.16
N LEU A 479 4.64 -12.09 22.93
CA LEU A 479 6.08 -12.31 22.96
C LEU A 479 6.40 -13.75 23.41
N PRO A 480 7.36 -14.44 22.76
CA PRO A 480 7.69 -15.82 23.11
C PRO A 480 8.34 -15.96 24.50
N LYS A 481 8.96 -14.88 24.98
CA LYS A 481 9.59 -14.73 26.30
C LYS A 481 9.44 -13.27 26.79
N PRO A 482 9.46 -13.02 28.11
CA PRO A 482 9.41 -11.65 28.65
C PRO A 482 10.67 -10.85 28.30
N ILE A 483 10.53 -9.52 28.21
CA ILE A 483 11.67 -8.60 28.11
C ILE A 483 12.44 -8.62 29.43
N HIS A 484 13.77 -8.50 29.37
CA HIS A 484 14.61 -8.53 30.56
C HIS A 484 14.43 -7.25 31.39
N ASP A 485 13.99 -7.37 32.65
CA ASP A 485 13.73 -6.25 33.56
C ASP A 485 14.72 -6.17 34.75
N GLY A 486 15.76 -7.01 34.75
CA GLY A 486 16.70 -7.13 35.87
C GLY A 486 16.37 -8.25 36.86
N THR A 487 15.18 -8.83 36.78
CA THR A 487 14.71 -9.91 37.65
C THR A 487 14.58 -11.25 36.92
N VAL A 488 14.30 -11.23 35.62
CA VAL A 488 14.25 -12.42 34.76
C VAL A 488 15.67 -12.94 34.50
N ALA A 489 15.87 -14.27 34.62
CA ALA A 489 17.15 -14.89 34.26
C ALA A 489 17.41 -14.79 32.75
N ASP A 490 18.67 -14.60 32.34
CA ASP A 490 19.06 -14.46 30.92
C ASP A 490 18.53 -15.60 30.03
N ALA A 491 18.46 -16.84 30.53
CA ALA A 491 17.95 -18.00 29.79
C ALA A 491 16.44 -17.92 29.49
N ASP A 492 15.69 -17.19 30.31
CA ASP A 492 14.23 -17.06 30.25
C ASP A 492 13.79 -15.73 29.63
N ALA A 493 14.73 -14.81 29.41
CA ALA A 493 14.49 -13.52 28.76
C ALA A 493 14.41 -13.61 27.24
N LEU A 494 13.73 -12.63 26.63
CA LEU A 494 13.61 -12.47 25.19
C LEU A 494 14.97 -12.13 24.57
N LYS A 495 15.56 -13.12 23.91
CA LYS A 495 16.73 -12.97 23.07
C LYS A 495 16.31 -12.77 21.61
N ILE A 496 16.89 -11.77 20.97
CA ILE A 496 16.84 -11.56 19.53
C ILE A 496 18.20 -11.96 18.93
N ASP A 497 18.17 -12.88 17.98
CA ASP A 497 19.36 -13.42 17.32
C ASP A 497 19.76 -12.64 16.06
N ALA A 498 18.81 -11.95 15.39
CA ALA A 498 19.06 -11.10 14.23
C ALA A 498 17.95 -10.07 14.05
N MET A 499 18.26 -8.91 13.44
CA MET A 499 17.32 -7.85 13.13
C MET A 499 17.19 -7.67 11.62
N PHE A 500 15.95 -7.67 11.12
CA PHE A 500 15.65 -7.50 9.70
C PHE A 500 14.76 -6.29 9.44
N VAL A 501 15.16 -5.48 8.46
CA VAL A 501 14.35 -4.39 7.92
C VAL A 501 13.90 -4.80 6.52
N PHE A 502 12.71 -5.38 6.42
CA PHE A 502 12.19 -6.00 5.18
C PHE A 502 11.81 -4.98 4.11
N ASN A 503 11.26 -3.84 4.51
CA ASN A 503 10.97 -2.68 3.70
C ASN A 503 10.86 -1.45 4.62
N ASP A 504 10.47 -0.29 4.09
CA ASP A 504 10.43 0.98 4.82
C ASP A 504 9.45 0.98 6.00
N PRO A 505 9.92 1.06 7.26
CA PRO A 505 9.04 1.26 8.40
C PRO A 505 8.28 2.58 8.32
N ARG A 506 7.11 2.66 8.96
CA ARG A 506 6.27 3.86 8.96
C ARG A 506 6.43 4.74 10.21
N ASP A 507 6.97 4.22 11.31
CA ASP A 507 7.18 4.96 12.55
C ASP A 507 8.67 4.93 12.92
N TRP A 508 9.47 5.70 12.18
CA TRP A 508 10.93 5.63 12.26
C TRP A 508 11.46 5.83 13.68
N ALA A 509 10.83 6.67 14.49
CA ALA A 509 11.28 6.91 15.87
C ALA A 509 11.14 5.65 16.73
N LEU A 510 10.01 4.95 16.66
CA LEU A 510 9.81 3.67 17.34
C LEU A 510 10.79 2.61 16.84
N ASP A 511 10.88 2.46 15.52
CA ASP A 511 11.72 1.43 14.91
C ASP A 511 13.21 1.65 15.21
N ILE A 512 13.68 2.90 15.16
CA ILE A 512 15.05 3.28 15.55
C ILE A 512 15.29 3.06 17.04
N GLN A 513 14.31 3.36 17.92
CA GLN A 513 14.43 3.12 19.36
C GLN A 513 14.71 1.64 19.63
N ILE A 514 13.86 0.73 19.12
CA ILE A 514 14.01 -0.71 19.34
C ILE A 514 15.32 -1.25 18.74
N ILE A 515 15.66 -0.82 17.52
CA ILE A 515 16.93 -1.21 16.89
C ILE A 515 18.12 -0.76 17.76
N THR A 516 18.09 0.47 18.27
CA THR A 516 19.15 1.02 19.11
C THR A 516 19.26 0.24 20.43
N ASP A 517 18.13 -0.07 21.08
CA ASP A 517 18.11 -0.87 22.31
C ASP A 517 18.77 -2.25 22.10
N LEU A 518 18.49 -2.90 20.96
CA LEU A 518 19.12 -4.17 20.59
C LEU A 518 20.61 -4.03 20.28
N LEU A 519 21.04 -2.95 19.61
CA LEU A 519 22.46 -2.66 19.36
C LEU A 519 23.24 -2.31 20.64
N LEU A 520 22.55 -1.86 21.69
CA LEU A 520 23.12 -1.58 23.00
C LEU A 520 23.07 -2.77 23.96
N SER A 521 22.23 -3.77 23.68
CA SER A 521 21.98 -4.93 24.55
C SER A 521 23.21 -5.80 24.81
N ARG A 522 23.15 -6.67 25.83
CA ARG A 522 24.06 -7.82 25.94
C ARG A 522 23.43 -9.01 25.21
N ASN A 523 24.20 -9.72 24.38
CA ASN A 523 23.80 -11.00 23.75
C ASN A 523 22.41 -11.00 23.08
N GLY A 524 21.94 -9.83 22.61
CA GLY A 524 20.61 -9.66 22.03
C GLY A 524 19.45 -9.75 23.01
N LEU A 525 19.69 -9.71 24.31
CA LEU A 525 18.66 -9.71 25.35
C LEU A 525 18.01 -8.33 25.43
N LEU A 526 16.78 -8.21 24.91
CA LEU A 526 16.05 -6.95 24.92
C LEU A 526 15.81 -6.48 26.37
N GLY A 527 16.02 -5.19 26.65
CA GLY A 527 15.94 -4.60 27.99
C GLY A 527 17.26 -4.58 28.78
N THR A 528 18.36 -5.05 28.19
CA THR A 528 19.69 -5.00 28.81
C THR A 528 20.58 -3.91 28.20
N TYR A 529 21.67 -3.58 28.89
CA TYR A 529 22.75 -2.73 28.38
C TYR A 529 24.08 -3.47 28.56
N SER A 530 24.86 -3.57 27.48
CA SER A 530 26.15 -4.26 27.48
C SER A 530 27.19 -3.47 28.30
N PRO A 531 27.90 -4.09 29.26
CA PRO A 531 28.97 -3.44 30.01
C PRO A 531 30.22 -3.16 29.17
N LYS A 532 30.34 -3.77 27.98
CA LYS A 532 31.44 -3.52 27.04
C LYS A 532 31.27 -2.22 26.25
N ASN A 533 30.05 -1.66 26.21
CA ASN A 533 29.77 -0.44 25.46
C ASN A 533 30.61 0.72 25.98
N GLY A 534 31.45 1.31 25.13
CA GLY A 534 32.35 2.40 25.49
C GLY A 534 33.72 1.95 26.03
N ASP A 535 34.00 0.65 26.10
CA ASP A 535 35.33 0.15 26.43
C ASP A 535 36.31 0.35 25.26
N ALA A 536 37.09 1.43 25.34
CA ALA A 536 38.08 1.80 24.34
C ALA A 536 39.21 0.76 24.14
N SER A 537 39.35 -0.23 25.04
CA SER A 537 40.31 -1.33 24.86
C SER A 537 39.83 -2.41 23.91
N LEU A 538 38.53 -2.45 23.60
CA LEU A 538 37.91 -3.41 22.71
C LEU A 538 37.72 -2.84 21.30
N PRO A 539 37.64 -3.69 20.26
CA PRO A 539 37.34 -3.25 18.90
C PRO A 539 36.05 -2.43 18.85
N ASN A 540 36.02 -1.39 18.01
CA ASN A 540 34.87 -0.47 17.90
C ASN A 540 34.44 0.13 19.25
N GLY A 541 35.37 0.36 20.19
CA GLY A 541 35.08 0.89 21.53
C GLY A 541 34.16 -0.02 22.35
N GLY A 542 34.21 -1.34 22.10
CA GLY A 542 33.37 -2.36 22.75
C GLY A 542 31.89 -2.33 22.33
N TRP A 543 31.50 -1.38 21.49
CA TRP A 543 30.17 -1.32 20.89
C TRP A 543 29.98 -2.46 19.88
N GLN A 544 28.84 -3.16 19.98
CA GLN A 544 28.56 -4.37 19.20
C GLN A 544 29.63 -5.48 19.40
N GLN A 545 30.22 -5.62 20.60
CA GLN A 545 31.22 -6.65 20.96
C GLN A 545 30.75 -7.61 22.07
N ASP A 546 29.44 -7.69 22.30
CA ASP A 546 28.83 -8.53 23.34
C ASP A 546 27.73 -9.46 22.80
N GLY A 547 27.81 -9.86 21.53
CA GLY A 547 26.84 -10.77 20.91
C GLY A 547 25.51 -10.11 20.55
N GLN A 548 25.52 -8.80 20.28
CA GLN A 548 24.35 -8.09 19.76
C GLN A 548 23.92 -8.65 18.40
N PRO A 549 22.62 -8.68 18.09
CA PRO A 549 22.12 -9.24 16.85
C PRO A 549 22.62 -8.42 15.64
N PRO A 550 22.97 -9.08 14.51
CA PRO A 550 23.28 -8.37 13.28
C PRO A 550 22.06 -7.59 12.78
N LEU A 551 22.32 -6.40 12.25
CA LEU A 551 21.31 -5.54 11.63
C LEU A 551 21.36 -5.69 10.10
N ILE A 552 20.26 -6.15 9.52
CA ILE A 552 20.18 -6.53 8.10
C ILE A 552 19.08 -5.70 7.40
N PHE A 553 19.47 -4.96 6.37
CA PHE A 553 18.58 -4.18 5.52
C PHE A 553 18.38 -4.86 4.16
N SER A 554 17.20 -4.70 3.57
CA SER A 554 16.86 -5.32 2.28
C SER A 554 17.12 -4.40 1.08
N ASN A 555 17.24 -3.09 1.29
CA ASN A 555 17.30 -2.08 0.23
C ASN A 555 18.20 -0.90 0.61
N ALA A 556 19.10 -0.52 -0.30
CA ALA A 556 20.04 0.59 -0.18
C ALA A 556 19.51 1.97 -0.61
N ASP A 557 18.39 2.02 -1.33
CA ASP A 557 18.00 3.20 -2.10
C ASP A 557 17.67 4.38 -1.19
N LEU A 558 18.42 5.47 -1.35
CA LEU A 558 18.10 6.74 -0.70
C LEU A 558 16.81 7.33 -1.28
N PHE A 559 16.65 7.24 -2.60
CA PHE A 559 15.53 7.79 -3.34
C PHE A 559 14.86 6.73 -4.21
N TRP A 560 13.53 6.82 -4.33
CA TRP A 560 12.75 6.04 -5.28
C TRP A 560 11.61 6.86 -5.88
N SER A 561 11.10 6.41 -7.03
CA SER A 561 10.06 7.09 -7.81
C SER A 561 8.66 6.69 -7.32
N THR A 562 7.76 7.66 -7.15
CA THR A 562 6.37 7.45 -6.71
C THR A 562 5.42 8.28 -7.58
N THR A 563 4.12 8.33 -7.24
CA THR A 563 3.16 9.26 -7.89
C THR A 563 3.50 10.73 -7.67
N TYR A 564 4.36 11.06 -6.72
CA TYR A 564 4.79 12.44 -6.49
C TYR A 564 5.89 12.82 -7.48
N HIS A 565 5.82 14.03 -8.04
CA HIS A 565 6.73 14.52 -9.09
C HIS A 565 8.20 14.64 -8.67
N GLN A 566 8.50 14.55 -7.37
CA GLN A 566 9.87 14.47 -6.86
C GLN A 566 10.14 13.09 -6.23
N PRO A 567 11.37 12.55 -6.36
CA PRO A 567 11.75 11.30 -5.69
C PRO A 567 11.49 11.35 -4.19
N ARG A 568 11.06 10.23 -3.61
CA ARG A 568 10.77 10.10 -2.17
C ARG A 568 11.90 9.33 -1.50
N PHE A 569 12.07 9.57 -0.20
CA PHE A 569 13.01 8.79 0.60
C PHE A 569 12.58 7.31 0.64
N GLY A 570 13.54 6.43 0.41
CA GLY A 570 13.41 4.98 0.56
C GLY A 570 14.18 4.47 1.77
N GLN A 571 14.47 3.16 1.79
CA GLN A 571 15.03 2.50 2.97
C GLN A 571 16.46 2.98 3.25
N GLY A 572 17.20 3.44 2.24
CA GLY A 572 18.51 4.07 2.42
C GLY A 572 18.46 5.34 3.28
N ALA A 573 17.36 6.10 3.22
CA ALA A 573 17.17 7.25 4.11
C ALA A 573 16.88 6.82 5.56
N PHE A 574 16.11 5.73 5.74
CA PHE A 574 15.92 5.13 7.06
C PHE A 574 17.26 4.60 7.63
N GLN A 575 18.10 3.96 6.81
CA GLN A 575 19.45 3.57 7.19
C GLN A 575 20.32 4.76 7.60
N ALA A 576 20.22 5.89 6.90
CA ALA A 576 20.92 7.11 7.26
C ALA A 576 20.43 7.67 8.60
N ALA A 577 19.12 7.60 8.88
CA ALA A 577 18.55 8.00 10.16
C ALA A 577 19.04 7.10 11.31
N VAL A 578 19.04 5.78 11.14
CA VAL A 578 19.58 4.82 12.13
C VAL A 578 21.07 5.10 12.39
N ALA A 579 21.87 5.31 11.33
CA ALA A 579 23.29 5.63 11.46
C ALA A 579 23.53 6.99 12.15
N GLY A 580 22.69 7.99 11.88
CA GLY A 580 22.75 9.29 12.53
C GLY A 580 22.51 9.19 14.03
N VAL A 581 21.46 8.47 14.44
CA VAL A 581 21.17 8.23 15.87
C VAL A 581 22.29 7.42 16.50
N TRP A 582 22.78 6.37 15.85
CA TRP A 582 23.90 5.56 16.36
C TRP A 582 25.16 6.39 16.58
N LYS A 583 25.49 7.29 15.66
CA LYS A 583 26.62 8.21 15.79
C LYS A 583 26.48 9.08 17.04
N GLU A 584 25.30 9.64 17.31
CA GLU A 584 25.08 10.47 18.49
C GLU A 584 25.12 9.63 19.78
N VAL A 585 24.50 8.44 19.79
CA VAL A 585 24.53 7.50 20.92
C VAL A 585 25.95 7.11 21.30
N THR A 586 26.82 6.94 20.31
CA THR A 586 28.21 6.52 20.50
C THR A 586 29.19 7.70 20.56
N ALA A 587 28.70 8.94 20.57
CA ALA A 587 29.51 10.16 20.47
C ALA A 587 30.51 10.15 19.29
N GLY A 588 30.16 9.46 18.20
CA GLY A 588 30.99 9.27 17.01
C GLY A 588 32.17 8.33 17.19
N GLN A 589 32.24 7.57 18.30
CA GLN A 589 33.36 6.68 18.62
C GLN A 589 33.23 5.28 18.00
N ALA A 590 32.05 4.94 17.48
CA ALA A 590 31.79 3.63 16.89
C ALA A 590 31.09 3.73 15.54
N GLU A 591 31.50 2.86 14.63
CA GLU A 591 30.82 2.63 13.37
C GLU A 591 29.61 1.71 13.60
N LEU A 592 28.51 1.96 12.89
CA LEU A 592 27.35 1.08 12.86
C LEU A 592 27.65 -0.13 11.97
N LYS A 593 27.83 -1.31 12.57
CA LYS A 593 27.95 -2.55 11.80
C LYS A 593 26.56 -3.00 11.33
N ARG A 594 26.38 -3.08 10.01
CA ARG A 594 25.15 -3.53 9.35
C ARG A 594 25.45 -4.27 8.05
N THR A 595 24.54 -5.14 7.65
CA THR A 595 24.53 -5.79 6.33
C THR A 595 23.41 -5.20 5.50
N VAL A 596 23.67 -4.92 4.23
CA VAL A 596 22.68 -4.32 3.34
C VAL A 596 22.59 -5.17 2.07
N PHE A 597 21.37 -5.63 1.78
CA PHE A 597 20.98 -6.28 0.54
C PHE A 597 20.29 -5.26 -0.38
N GLY A 598 19.84 -5.73 -1.54
CA GLY A 598 19.36 -4.90 -2.62
C GLY A 598 20.50 -4.39 -3.50
N LYS A 599 20.14 -3.83 -4.65
CA LYS A 599 21.06 -3.08 -5.51
C LYS A 599 21.55 -1.85 -4.73
N PRO A 600 22.83 -1.43 -4.87
CA PRO A 600 23.86 -1.91 -5.80
C PRO A 600 24.75 -3.05 -5.26
N PHE A 601 24.40 -3.71 -4.15
CA PHE A 601 25.33 -4.61 -3.47
C PHE A 601 25.57 -5.92 -4.23
N ALA A 602 26.83 -6.34 -4.32
CA ALA A 602 27.26 -7.53 -5.04
C ALA A 602 26.53 -8.82 -4.60
N THR A 603 26.20 -8.95 -3.31
CA THR A 603 25.46 -10.10 -2.78
C THR A 603 24.10 -10.29 -3.47
N THR A 604 23.42 -9.19 -3.80
CA THR A 604 22.15 -9.20 -4.52
C THR A 604 22.34 -9.63 -5.98
N TYR A 605 23.40 -9.17 -6.63
CA TYR A 605 23.70 -9.56 -8.02
C TYR A 605 24.13 -11.03 -8.12
N GLN A 606 24.90 -11.54 -7.16
CA GLN A 606 25.22 -12.98 -7.07
C GLN A 606 23.97 -13.83 -6.91
N TYR A 607 23.03 -13.39 -6.08
CA TYR A 607 21.74 -14.07 -5.92
C TYR A 607 20.93 -14.01 -7.22
N ALA A 608 20.83 -12.83 -7.82
CA ALA A 608 20.10 -12.61 -9.07
C ALA A 608 20.64 -13.46 -10.22
N GLU A 609 21.95 -13.60 -10.34
CA GLU A 609 22.59 -14.43 -11.35
C GLU A 609 22.27 -15.91 -11.17
N ARG A 610 22.27 -16.43 -9.93
CA ARG A 610 21.84 -17.81 -9.65
C ARG A 610 20.38 -18.05 -10.05
N VAL A 611 19.49 -17.09 -9.77
CA VAL A 611 18.08 -17.16 -10.17
C VAL A 611 17.97 -17.14 -11.70
N LEU A 612 18.70 -16.25 -12.36
CA LEU A 612 18.73 -16.15 -13.82
C LEU A 612 19.25 -17.42 -14.48
N ASP A 613 20.31 -18.03 -13.94
CA ASP A 613 20.86 -19.29 -14.45
C ASP A 613 19.89 -20.45 -14.28
N ALA A 614 19.24 -20.56 -13.12
CA ALA A 614 18.20 -21.56 -12.88
C ALA A 614 17.03 -21.38 -13.84
N HIS A 615 16.57 -20.15 -14.03
CA HIS A 615 15.51 -19.81 -14.98
C HIS A 615 15.90 -20.14 -16.42
N ARG A 616 17.11 -19.77 -16.83
CA ARG A 616 17.67 -20.04 -18.17
C ARG A 616 17.77 -21.53 -18.45
N LYS A 617 18.24 -22.33 -17.48
CA LYS A 617 18.26 -23.80 -17.59
C LYS A 617 16.86 -24.36 -17.77
N ALA A 618 15.87 -23.87 -17.02
CA ALA A 618 14.48 -24.31 -17.15
C ALA A 618 13.83 -23.89 -18.48
N LEU A 619 14.15 -22.70 -18.99
CA LEU A 619 13.64 -22.17 -20.25
C LEU A 619 14.20 -22.96 -21.45
N LEU A 620 15.52 -23.11 -21.51
CA LEU A 620 16.21 -23.75 -22.64
C LEU A 620 16.15 -25.27 -22.59
N GLY A 621 16.07 -25.86 -21.39
CA GLY A 621 15.93 -27.31 -21.20
C GLY A 621 14.61 -27.88 -21.73
N LYS A 622 13.54 -27.08 -21.77
CA LYS A 622 12.23 -27.47 -22.34
C LYS A 622 12.24 -27.56 -23.88
N SER A 623 13.20 -26.92 -24.54
CA SER A 623 13.31 -26.88 -26.01
C SER A 623 13.92 -28.15 -26.60
N LYS A 624 14.66 -28.94 -25.79
CA LYS A 624 15.23 -30.23 -26.20
C LYS A 624 14.28 -31.39 -25.88
N SER A 625 13.26 -31.59 -26.71
CA SER A 625 12.43 -32.81 -26.71
C SER A 625 13.16 -34.01 -27.36
N GLY A 626 14.35 -34.33 -26.84
CA GLY A 626 15.17 -35.47 -27.23
C GLY A 626 16.23 -35.69 -26.18
N GLY A 627 16.13 -36.80 -25.44
CA GLY A 627 16.92 -37.11 -24.25
C GLY A 627 18.41 -36.84 -24.44
N GLY A 628 18.91 -35.86 -23.68
CA GLY A 628 20.31 -35.46 -23.65
C GLY A 628 20.44 -34.16 -22.86
N GLY A 629 20.71 -34.27 -21.56
CA GLY A 629 21.12 -33.14 -20.72
C GLY A 629 22.48 -32.64 -21.19
N GLY A 630 22.50 -31.86 -22.26
CA GLY A 630 23.69 -31.16 -22.73
C GLY A 630 23.80 -29.82 -22.03
N ASP A 631 24.98 -29.53 -21.48
CA ASP A 631 25.32 -28.26 -20.83
C ASP A 631 24.87 -27.07 -21.68
N VAL A 632 24.07 -26.20 -21.08
CA VAL A 632 23.73 -24.91 -21.67
C VAL A 632 25.00 -24.06 -21.61
N ALA A 633 25.52 -23.62 -22.76
CA ALA A 633 26.72 -22.79 -22.82
C ALA A 633 26.63 -21.61 -21.83
N PRO A 634 27.73 -21.19 -21.17
CA PRO A 634 27.70 -20.16 -20.15
C PRO A 634 27.18 -18.83 -20.70
N LEU A 635 26.55 -18.05 -19.81
CA LEU A 635 26.03 -16.73 -20.12
C LEU A 635 27.19 -15.74 -20.21
N LYS A 636 27.31 -15.01 -21.31
CA LYS A 636 28.40 -14.05 -21.53
C LYS A 636 28.06 -12.65 -21.03
N THR A 637 26.81 -12.22 -21.22
CA THR A 637 26.40 -10.84 -20.92
C THR A 637 25.00 -10.79 -20.30
N VAL A 638 24.86 -10.01 -19.23
CA VAL A 638 23.57 -9.63 -18.63
C VAL A 638 23.39 -8.13 -18.81
N TYR A 639 22.33 -7.72 -19.50
CA TYR A 639 21.98 -6.32 -19.64
C TYR A 639 21.10 -5.89 -18.46
N MET A 640 21.67 -5.11 -17.53
CA MET A 640 20.92 -4.52 -16.43
C MET A 640 20.26 -3.22 -16.90
N VAL A 641 18.94 -3.25 -17.07
CA VAL A 641 18.14 -2.10 -17.48
C VAL A 641 17.53 -1.44 -16.24
N GLY A 642 17.91 -0.20 -15.97
CA GLY A 642 17.58 0.53 -14.75
C GLY A 642 17.38 2.02 -14.97
N ASP A 643 16.75 2.70 -14.01
CA ASP A 643 16.48 4.13 -14.03
C ASP A 643 17.30 4.91 -12.98
N ASN A 644 17.95 4.21 -12.04
CA ASN A 644 18.67 4.81 -10.93
C ASN A 644 20.19 4.59 -11.00
N PRO A 645 20.99 5.65 -11.27
CA PRO A 645 22.44 5.57 -11.34
C PRO A 645 23.13 5.02 -10.09
N GLU A 646 22.64 5.36 -8.90
CA GLU A 646 23.22 4.94 -7.61
C GLU A 646 22.93 3.47 -7.26
N SER A 647 21.97 2.85 -7.96
CA SER A 647 21.45 1.52 -7.64
C SER A 647 21.68 0.54 -8.79
N ASP A 648 20.97 0.72 -9.91
CA ASP A 648 21.01 -0.21 -11.03
C ASP A 648 22.34 -0.14 -11.78
N ILE A 649 22.76 1.07 -12.12
CA ILE A 649 23.92 1.32 -12.97
C ILE A 649 25.20 1.05 -12.18
N ARG A 650 25.30 1.62 -10.98
CA ARG A 650 26.38 1.32 -10.06
C ARG A 650 26.46 -0.17 -9.78
N GLY A 651 25.35 -0.84 -9.44
CA GLY A 651 25.36 -2.26 -9.10
C GLY A 651 25.86 -3.14 -10.24
N ALA A 652 25.43 -2.89 -11.47
CA ALA A 652 25.91 -3.61 -12.64
C ALA A 652 27.38 -3.29 -12.97
N ASN A 653 27.83 -2.05 -12.76
CA ASN A 653 29.22 -1.65 -13.01
C ASN A 653 30.20 -2.19 -11.96
N ASP A 654 29.80 -2.20 -10.68
CA ASP A 654 30.63 -2.64 -9.55
C ASP A 654 30.69 -4.17 -9.46
N TYR A 655 29.66 -4.87 -9.95
CA TYR A 655 29.60 -6.32 -9.92
C TYR A 655 30.47 -6.94 -11.01
N SER A 656 31.32 -7.89 -10.62
CA SER A 656 32.19 -8.64 -11.53
C SER A 656 32.06 -10.13 -11.32
N ASN A 657 31.94 -10.86 -12.43
CA ASN A 657 32.07 -12.30 -12.53
C ASN A 657 33.06 -12.58 -13.68
N GLU A 658 33.97 -13.55 -13.51
CA GLU A 658 34.95 -13.96 -14.52
C GLU A 658 34.29 -14.46 -15.82
N GLU A 659 33.08 -15.01 -15.74
CA GLU A 659 32.40 -15.63 -16.89
C GLU A 659 31.32 -14.74 -17.53
N THR A 660 30.78 -13.76 -16.80
CA THR A 660 29.60 -12.97 -17.22
C THR A 660 29.80 -11.46 -17.00
N GLU A 661 29.70 -10.68 -18.07
CA GLU A 661 29.68 -9.21 -18.02
C GLU A 661 28.27 -8.72 -17.65
N TRP A 662 28.16 -7.86 -16.63
CA TRP A 662 26.94 -7.09 -16.37
C TRP A 662 27.04 -5.71 -17.04
N ALA A 663 26.30 -5.52 -18.12
CA ALA A 663 26.28 -4.29 -18.90
C ALA A 663 25.09 -3.40 -18.49
N SER A 664 25.38 -2.24 -17.91
CA SER A 664 24.36 -1.29 -17.44
C SER A 664 23.74 -0.47 -18.59
N VAL A 665 22.41 -0.39 -18.62
CA VAL A 665 21.64 0.43 -19.58
C VAL A 665 20.69 1.33 -18.79
N LEU A 666 20.89 2.64 -18.89
CA LEU A 666 20.10 3.64 -18.17
C LEU A 666 18.93 4.13 -19.03
N VAL A 667 17.71 4.02 -18.51
CA VAL A 667 16.50 4.58 -19.14
C VAL A 667 16.17 5.97 -18.58
N LYS A 668 15.40 6.78 -19.33
CA LYS A 668 15.00 8.14 -18.93
C LYS A 668 13.63 8.23 -18.24
N THR A 669 12.99 7.09 -18.00
CA THR A 669 11.59 6.98 -17.55
C THR A 669 11.40 7.03 -16.03
N GLY A 670 12.45 7.29 -15.24
CA GLY A 670 12.40 7.17 -13.79
C GLY A 670 13.26 8.17 -13.00
N VAL A 671 14.02 7.70 -12.00
CA VAL A 671 14.77 8.50 -11.02
C VAL A 671 15.73 9.46 -11.70
N TRP A 672 16.45 9.00 -12.73
CA TRP A 672 17.31 9.85 -13.52
C TRP A 672 16.56 10.51 -14.67
N SER A 673 16.85 11.80 -14.87
CA SER A 673 16.48 12.54 -16.06
C SER A 673 17.62 13.46 -16.47
N GLN A 674 17.71 13.76 -17.77
CA GLN A 674 18.76 14.63 -18.31
C GLN A 674 18.73 16.04 -17.69
N GLU A 675 17.56 16.50 -17.24
CA GLU A 675 17.37 17.77 -16.55
C GLU A 675 18.04 17.83 -15.17
N ARG A 676 18.29 16.67 -14.53
CA ARG A 676 18.94 16.55 -13.22
C ARG A 676 20.47 16.46 -13.31
N GLY A 677 21.02 16.51 -14.53
CA GLY A 677 22.46 16.46 -14.79
C GLY A 677 22.96 15.08 -15.23
N ALA A 678 24.27 14.95 -15.33
CA ALA A 678 24.93 13.70 -15.72
C ALA A 678 24.66 12.61 -14.66
N PRO A 679 24.53 11.33 -15.07
CA PRO A 679 24.41 10.23 -14.11
C PRO A 679 25.69 10.16 -13.26
N THR A 680 25.54 9.86 -11.97
CA THR A 680 26.67 9.76 -11.03
C THR A 680 27.58 8.56 -11.31
N HIS A 681 27.04 7.54 -11.97
CA HIS A 681 27.77 6.39 -12.52
C HIS A 681 27.53 6.29 -14.01
N GLU A 682 28.59 6.16 -14.80
CA GLU A 682 28.51 6.11 -16.26
C GLU A 682 27.92 4.76 -16.73
N PRO A 683 26.74 4.74 -17.38
CA PRO A 683 26.18 3.52 -17.94
C PRO A 683 26.86 3.16 -19.26
N LYS A 684 26.75 1.89 -19.70
CA LYS A 684 27.20 1.52 -21.06
C LYS A 684 26.39 2.23 -22.15
N MET A 685 25.12 2.50 -21.88
CA MET A 685 24.23 3.21 -22.79
C MET A 685 23.14 3.96 -22.04
N ILE A 686 22.74 5.12 -22.57
CA ILE A 686 21.55 5.86 -22.15
C ILE A 686 20.52 5.78 -23.27
N VAL A 687 19.30 5.37 -22.94
CA VAL A 687 18.20 5.22 -23.89
C VAL A 687 16.92 5.85 -23.34
N ASP A 688 15.93 6.05 -24.20
CA ASP A 688 14.69 6.73 -23.80
C ASP A 688 13.83 5.87 -22.88
N ASP A 689 13.63 4.59 -23.22
CA ASP A 689 12.77 3.66 -22.49
C ASP A 689 13.30 2.21 -22.55
N VAL A 690 12.56 1.30 -21.92
CA VAL A 690 12.89 -0.14 -21.87
C VAL A 690 12.89 -0.79 -23.26
N LYS A 691 12.07 -0.33 -24.20
CA LYS A 691 12.05 -0.86 -25.56
C LYS A 691 13.33 -0.53 -26.29
N ALA A 692 13.74 0.74 -26.24
CA ALA A 692 15.02 1.18 -26.78
C ALA A 692 16.21 0.46 -26.12
N ALA A 693 16.12 0.12 -24.83
CA ALA A 693 17.14 -0.66 -24.13
C ALA A 693 17.29 -2.07 -24.73
N VAL A 694 16.17 -2.77 -24.95
CA VAL A 694 16.19 -4.12 -25.53
C VAL A 694 16.65 -4.09 -26.99
N GLU A 695 16.17 -3.14 -27.80
CA GLU A 695 16.59 -2.98 -29.19
C GLU A 695 18.09 -2.70 -29.32
N TRP A 696 18.64 -1.84 -28.46
CA TRP A 696 20.08 -1.55 -28.42
C TRP A 696 20.91 -2.79 -28.06
N ALA A 697 20.49 -3.53 -27.03
CA ALA A 697 21.19 -4.73 -26.59
C ALA A 697 21.17 -5.80 -27.70
N LEU A 698 20.03 -6.00 -28.37
CA LEU A 698 19.94 -6.90 -29.53
C LEU A 698 20.90 -6.48 -30.65
N GLN A 699 20.97 -5.18 -30.96
CA GLN A 699 21.90 -4.66 -31.96
C GLN A 699 23.37 -4.90 -31.58
N ARG A 700 23.72 -4.73 -30.30
CA ARG A 700 25.07 -5.02 -29.77
C ARG A 700 25.43 -6.50 -29.93
N GLU A 701 24.45 -7.40 -29.79
CA GLU A 701 24.59 -8.84 -29.99
C GLU A 701 24.53 -9.27 -31.48
N GLY A 702 24.55 -8.31 -32.41
CA GLY A 702 24.49 -8.57 -33.85
C GLY A 702 23.12 -9.03 -34.35
N ARG A 703 22.06 -8.84 -33.57
CA ARG A 703 20.67 -9.18 -33.92
C ARG A 703 19.95 -7.90 -34.37
N SER A 704 19.35 -7.92 -35.55
CA SER A 704 18.53 -6.80 -36.04
C SER A 704 17.06 -7.09 -35.79
N ALA A 705 16.44 -6.39 -34.83
CA ALA A 705 15.02 -6.48 -34.58
C ALA A 705 14.47 -5.11 -34.15
N LYS A 706 13.31 -4.74 -34.70
CA LYS A 706 12.45 -3.69 -34.18
C LYS A 706 11.28 -4.36 -33.46
N ILE A 707 11.07 -3.98 -32.21
CA ILE A 707 10.03 -4.56 -31.34
C ILE A 707 8.67 -3.97 -31.67
#